data_AF-A0A9P0BSM3-F1
#
_entry.id   AF-A0A9P0BSM3-F1
#
_cell.length_a   1.000
_cell.length_b   1.000
_cell.length_c   1.000
_cell.angle_alpha   90.00
_cell.angle_beta   90.00
_cell.angle_gamma   90.00
#
_symmetry.space_group_name_H-M   'P 1'
#
loop_
_entity.id
_entity.type
_entity.pdbx_description
1 polymer ?
#
loop_
_entity_poly.entity_id
_entity_poly.type
_entity_poly.pdbx_seq_one_letter_code
_entity_poly.pdbx_strand_id
1 'polypeptide(L)'
;MSKCDTIILLCFCFSCPYKIVFSLNVSKMSLVLRRTYLKAKNNLLSSSNGNNSLPSPLLTFAPRMVSDDKSGNNPHFSSSTILIENGFNVQELPVIIKRLKNLSDIDDKPNEEQSTSGHDSQNYQLIQEEFKQCLDLRDVFSLLSKCTKITPNIALGAIERIYDIEKNPSTLFLDSKTMNINLAKGAILDKLLKVVLKTEDTQTILNILNTMSSFMDPYKYKFHDELLLRVIDNKLSIEQLCEFTTFLISNKSDVKYSDSIDKLWVGFVAREHEIDETNIVQVFDILNGLKVSKRIILTLLEQKLCDLWSKIKVPVMQDIMSTFVQEKYLSVQSFGVVGSWLCANIHALDEDSLLDIISKLTRLKYTDDQIEKAVEKYMKLKGSRIESHVLVVGILNFCMQFQICNEIILNACSDYLLRNWQIVPPSFYKSVIYPYGYLYFEPVNGSVFWNLIDKILNEKFDKICSSDLSLMTLSLIYIGQYPASLVSRMLSPEYLSKVNNAEVMKRFCLIDTAMTLQCDKYMGPLLPKDQWPKPISQDFRIRNILEKIMESLVLAAGGEDKLSIAVSVPYLPSDETYLLDVMLHPAGLGSSTVNWKSKSVRNENIAILIHLPDHYCSNNEHLIGPQVMKKTHLKILGMKVVSLKYSLLSQFYTSFNKAGLKEYLTEKINNAEPCT
;
A
#
# COMPACT_ATOMS: atom_id res chain seq x y z
N MET A 1 -53.06 5.44 -27.80
CA MET A 1 -52.38 6.22 -26.73
C MET A 1 -51.86 5.25 -25.68
N SER A 2 -50.61 5.49 -25.26
CA SER A 2 -49.75 4.82 -24.25
C SER A 2 -49.54 3.30 -24.33
N LYS A 3 -48.45 2.89 -25.00
CA LYS A 3 -47.76 1.61 -24.75
C LYS A 3 -46.88 1.77 -23.51
N CYS A 4 -46.97 0.81 -22.59
CA CYS A 4 -46.12 0.69 -21.40
C CYS A 4 -44.78 0.08 -21.78
N ASP A 5 -43.68 0.80 -21.51
CA ASP A 5 -42.32 0.24 -21.58
C ASP A 5 -42.07 -0.60 -20.33
N THR A 6 -41.74 -1.87 -20.54
CA THR A 6 -41.44 -2.84 -19.49
C THR A 6 -39.93 -2.90 -19.31
N ILE A 7 -39.43 -2.51 -18.13
CA ILE A 7 -38.01 -2.60 -17.77
C ILE A 7 -37.78 -3.99 -17.16
N ILE A 8 -36.97 -4.82 -17.83
CA ILE A 8 -36.54 -6.13 -17.32
C ILE A 8 -35.22 -5.92 -16.57
N LEU A 9 -35.23 -6.10 -15.25
CA LEU A 9 -34.03 -6.24 -14.43
C LEU A 9 -33.65 -7.72 -14.35
N LEU A 10 -32.47 -8.08 -14.85
CA LEU A 10 -31.84 -9.39 -14.66
C LEU A 10 -30.85 -9.28 -13.49
N CYS A 11 -31.12 -9.99 -12.40
CA CYS A 11 -30.21 -10.14 -11.25
C CYS A 11 -29.41 -11.44 -11.38
N PHE A 12 -28.09 -11.36 -11.26
CA PHE A 12 -27.21 -12.53 -11.11
C PHE A 12 -26.78 -12.69 -9.64
N CYS A 13 -26.79 -13.94 -9.17
CA CYS A 13 -26.29 -14.35 -7.86
C CYS A 13 -25.37 -15.56 -8.10
N PHE A 14 -24.13 -15.52 -7.57
CA PHE A 14 -23.10 -16.55 -7.75
C PHE A 14 -23.09 -17.56 -6.60
N SER A 15 -23.17 -18.87 -6.90
CA SER A 15 -22.36 -19.95 -6.29
C SER A 15 -22.71 -21.35 -6.85
N CYS A 16 -21.74 -21.96 -7.57
CA CYS A 16 -21.50 -23.39 -7.85
C CYS A 16 -22.44 -24.19 -8.82
N PRO A 17 -21.96 -25.32 -9.42
CA PRO A 17 -21.94 -25.51 -10.88
C PRO A 17 -22.86 -26.64 -11.37
N TYR A 18 -23.46 -26.49 -12.56
CA TYR A 18 -23.71 -27.49 -13.64
C TYR A 18 -24.73 -26.90 -14.63
N LYS A 19 -24.51 -27.16 -15.93
CA LYS A 19 -25.24 -26.58 -17.08
C LYS A 19 -26.64 -27.19 -17.31
N ILE A 20 -27.50 -26.40 -17.97
CA ILE A 20 -28.65 -26.71 -18.88
C ILE A 20 -30.03 -26.14 -18.44
N VAL A 21 -30.29 -24.91 -18.93
CA VAL A 21 -31.49 -24.33 -19.60
C VAL A 21 -32.94 -24.67 -19.17
N PHE A 22 -33.61 -23.61 -18.66
CA PHE A 22 -35.05 -23.22 -18.56
C PHE A 22 -36.10 -24.06 -17.79
N SER A 23 -36.57 -23.50 -16.66
CA SER A 23 -38.00 -23.31 -16.27
C SER A 23 -38.09 -23.04 -14.76
N LEU A 24 -38.41 -21.80 -14.37
CA LEU A 24 -38.61 -21.39 -12.98
C LEU A 24 -39.84 -22.08 -12.38
N ASN A 25 -39.64 -22.89 -11.33
CA ASN A 25 -40.67 -23.19 -10.36
C ASN A 25 -40.24 -22.68 -8.98
N VAL A 26 -41.00 -21.72 -8.49
CA VAL A 26 -40.73 -20.91 -7.29
C VAL A 26 -41.00 -21.73 -6.03
N SER A 27 -40.03 -21.87 -5.12
CA SER A 27 -40.28 -21.68 -3.68
C SER A 27 -39.00 -21.71 -2.82
N LYS A 28 -38.95 -20.74 -1.89
CA LYS A 28 -38.10 -20.64 -0.68
C LYS A 28 -36.64 -20.15 -0.83
N MET A 29 -36.44 -18.84 -0.68
CA MET A 29 -35.73 -18.22 0.47
C MET A 29 -35.83 -16.69 0.40
N SER A 30 -36.07 -16.05 1.55
CA SER A 30 -36.40 -14.63 1.69
C SER A 30 -35.16 -13.73 1.80
N LEU A 31 -35.01 -12.77 0.88
CA LEU A 31 -34.19 -11.57 1.04
C LEU A 31 -35.09 -10.34 0.87
N VAL A 32 -35.08 -9.47 1.88
CA VAL A 32 -35.97 -8.31 1.99
C VAL A 32 -35.47 -7.19 1.06
N LEU A 33 -36.04 -7.11 -0.13
CA LEU A 33 -35.91 -5.95 -1.02
C LEU A 33 -36.86 -4.83 -0.56
N ARG A 34 -36.33 -3.77 0.07
CA ARG A 34 -37.11 -2.54 0.32
C ARG A 34 -36.99 -1.56 -0.86
N ARG A 35 -38.03 -1.58 -1.70
CA ARG A 35 -38.61 -0.51 -2.54
C ARG A 35 -37.64 0.51 -3.18
N THR A 36 -37.42 0.35 -4.49
CA THR A 36 -37.24 1.47 -5.42
C THR A 36 -38.54 2.27 -5.50
N TYR A 37 -38.49 3.57 -5.20
CA TYR A 37 -39.63 4.47 -5.37
C TYR A 37 -39.73 4.93 -6.83
N LEU A 38 -40.61 4.29 -7.58
CA LEU A 38 -41.22 4.86 -8.78
C LEU A 38 -42.73 4.86 -8.54
N LYS A 39 -43.33 6.03 -8.31
CA LYS A 39 -44.79 6.17 -8.41
C LYS A 39 -45.18 7.37 -9.24
N ALA A 40 -45.94 7.03 -10.28
CA ALA A 40 -46.52 7.90 -11.27
C ALA A 40 -47.72 8.70 -10.72
N LYS A 41 -47.91 9.85 -11.38
CA LYS A 41 -49.15 10.35 -11.99
C LYS A 41 -49.85 11.53 -11.32
N ASN A 42 -50.03 12.58 -12.13
CA ASN A 42 -50.94 13.70 -11.90
C ASN A 42 -52.41 13.33 -12.17
N ASN A 43 -53.27 14.05 -11.43
CA ASN A 43 -54.64 14.50 -11.71
C ASN A 43 -55.85 13.82 -11.04
N LEU A 44 -56.50 14.66 -10.21
CA LEU A 44 -57.95 14.95 -10.03
C LEU A 44 -58.64 14.54 -8.70
N LEU A 45 -58.95 15.62 -7.95
CA LEU A 45 -60.21 16.00 -7.28
C LEU A 45 -60.54 15.60 -5.81
N SER A 46 -60.70 16.66 -5.00
CA SER A 46 -61.60 16.87 -3.83
C SER A 46 -61.30 16.06 -2.55
N SER A 47 -61.44 16.55 -1.30
CA SER A 47 -62.20 17.64 -0.69
C SER A 47 -61.66 17.99 0.72
N SER A 48 -61.87 19.25 1.12
CA SER A 48 -62.14 19.87 2.44
C SER A 48 -61.35 19.53 3.74
N ASN A 49 -60.81 20.63 4.28
CA ASN A 49 -60.87 21.17 5.66
C ASN A 49 -60.25 20.45 6.86
N GLY A 50 -59.45 21.22 7.61
CA GLY A 50 -59.30 21.08 9.06
C GLY A 50 -57.97 21.58 9.63
N ASN A 51 -57.95 22.82 10.11
CA ASN A 51 -56.84 23.47 10.84
C ASN A 51 -56.40 22.69 12.10
N ASN A 52 -55.11 22.69 12.42
CA ASN A 52 -54.60 23.35 13.64
C ASN A 52 -53.06 23.34 13.76
N SER A 53 -52.56 24.46 14.26
CA SER A 53 -51.19 24.94 14.44
C SER A 53 -50.53 24.47 15.73
N LEU A 54 -49.20 24.27 15.73
CA LEU A 54 -48.26 24.86 16.72
C LEU A 54 -46.78 24.64 16.26
N PRO A 55 -45.82 25.54 16.61
CA PRO A 55 -44.57 25.73 15.85
C PRO A 55 -43.26 25.39 16.60
N SER A 56 -42.16 25.37 15.83
CA SER A 56 -40.70 25.49 16.16
C SER A 56 -39.85 24.19 16.20
N PRO A 57 -38.51 24.27 15.97
CA PRO A 57 -37.80 24.99 14.90
C PRO A 57 -36.72 24.15 14.16
N LEU A 58 -36.49 24.50 12.89
CA LEU A 58 -35.22 24.47 12.14
C LEU A 58 -34.24 23.30 12.31
N LEU A 59 -34.40 22.26 11.47
CA LEU A 59 -33.29 21.57 10.82
C LEU A 59 -33.42 21.81 9.31
N THR A 60 -32.59 22.66 8.77
CA THR A 60 -32.43 22.90 7.33
C THR A 60 -31.88 21.65 6.65
N PHE A 61 -32.75 20.69 6.35
CA PHE A 61 -32.50 19.70 5.30
C PHE A 61 -32.58 20.43 3.95
N ALA A 62 -31.43 20.88 3.46
CA ALA A 62 -31.29 21.19 2.05
C ALA A 62 -31.55 19.90 1.25
N PRO A 63 -32.52 19.86 0.32
CA PRO A 63 -32.69 18.72 -0.54
C PRO A 63 -31.45 18.66 -1.44
N ARG A 64 -30.63 17.61 -1.29
CA ARG A 64 -29.59 17.29 -2.27
C ARG A 64 -30.30 17.03 -3.59
N MET A 65 -30.17 17.98 -4.51
CA MET A 65 -30.55 17.82 -5.89
C MET A 65 -29.79 16.62 -6.45
N VAL A 66 -30.54 15.59 -6.83
CA VAL A 66 -30.06 14.60 -7.80
C VAL A 66 -29.71 15.38 -9.06
N SER A 67 -28.44 15.35 -9.46
CA SER A 67 -28.03 15.86 -10.77
C SER A 67 -28.64 14.94 -11.82
N ASP A 68 -29.83 15.30 -12.27
CA ASP A 68 -30.43 14.78 -13.49
C ASP A 68 -29.58 15.39 -14.62
N ASP A 69 -28.47 14.74 -14.97
CA ASP A 69 -27.57 15.14 -16.07
C ASP A 69 -28.32 15.00 -17.41
N LYS A 70 -29.19 15.98 -17.68
CA LYS A 70 -29.72 16.29 -19.00
C LYS A 70 -28.70 17.12 -19.77
N SER A 71 -27.50 16.58 -19.95
CA SER A 71 -26.43 17.25 -20.70
C SER A 71 -25.68 16.25 -21.60
N GLY A 72 -26.43 15.53 -22.43
CA GLY A 72 -25.86 14.72 -23.51
C GLY A 72 -26.93 14.03 -24.33
N ASN A 73 -27.38 14.66 -25.41
CA ASN A 73 -28.28 14.06 -26.39
C ASN A 73 -27.62 12.84 -27.06
N ASN A 74 -27.82 11.65 -26.49
CA ASN A 74 -27.64 10.38 -27.20
C ASN A 74 -28.88 9.51 -26.97
N PRO A 75 -29.65 9.14 -28.03
CA PRO A 75 -30.94 8.48 -27.89
C PRO A 75 -30.88 7.00 -27.48
N HIS A 76 -29.69 6.47 -27.15
CA HIS A 76 -29.44 5.06 -26.88
C HIS A 76 -29.09 4.72 -25.42
N PHE A 77 -28.70 5.70 -24.58
CA PHE A 77 -28.27 5.44 -23.20
C PHE A 77 -29.00 6.30 -22.17
N SER A 78 -29.09 5.76 -20.95
CA SER A 78 -29.28 6.56 -19.74
C SER A 78 -28.24 6.15 -18.70
N SER A 79 -27.56 7.14 -18.11
CA SER A 79 -26.76 6.95 -16.90
C SER A 79 -27.67 6.70 -15.71
N SER A 80 -27.32 5.71 -14.90
CA SER A 80 -27.99 5.43 -13.64
C SER A 80 -26.96 4.98 -12.61
N THR A 81 -27.41 4.80 -11.37
CA THR A 81 -26.58 4.28 -10.29
C THR A 81 -27.25 3.05 -9.68
N ILE A 82 -26.43 2.05 -9.31
CA ILE A 82 -26.86 0.86 -8.59
C ILE A 82 -26.22 0.87 -7.20
N LEU A 83 -27.00 0.49 -6.19
CA LEU A 83 -26.49 0.25 -4.85
C LEU A 83 -26.10 -1.22 -4.73
N ILE A 84 -24.83 -1.49 -4.47
CA ILE A 84 -24.31 -2.84 -4.21
C ILE A 84 -23.95 -2.94 -2.73
N GLU A 85 -24.47 -3.97 -2.08
CA GLU A 85 -24.19 -4.30 -0.68
C GLU A 85 -23.22 -5.48 -0.60
N ASN A 86 -22.00 -5.22 -0.14
CA ASN A 86 -21.00 -6.25 0.16
C ASN A 86 -20.75 -6.26 1.68
N GLY A 87 -21.42 -7.18 2.38
CA GLY A 87 -21.41 -7.22 3.85
C GLY A 87 -22.05 -5.98 4.45
N PHE A 88 -21.36 -5.29 5.37
CA PHE A 88 -21.85 -4.03 5.98
C PHE A 88 -21.63 -2.77 5.11
N ASN A 89 -21.13 -2.93 3.88
CA ASN A 89 -20.80 -1.80 3.01
C ASN A 89 -21.80 -1.69 1.87
N VAL A 90 -22.53 -0.58 1.83
CA VAL A 90 -23.40 -0.20 0.71
C VAL A 90 -22.67 0.85 -0.12
N GLN A 91 -22.47 0.57 -1.42
CA GLN A 91 -21.80 1.48 -2.33
C GLN A 91 -22.67 1.77 -3.55
N GLU A 92 -22.75 3.05 -3.92
CA GLU A 92 -23.42 3.52 -5.14
C GLU A 92 -22.43 3.51 -6.31
N LEU A 93 -22.76 2.82 -7.40
CA LEU A 93 -21.89 2.63 -8.56
C LEU A 93 -22.59 3.05 -9.84
N PRO A 94 -21.87 3.73 -10.76
CA PRO A 94 -22.46 4.15 -12.01
C PRO A 94 -22.63 2.97 -12.97
N VAL A 95 -23.78 2.94 -13.64
CA VAL A 95 -24.16 1.93 -14.63
C VAL A 95 -24.73 2.63 -15.86
N ILE A 96 -24.52 2.03 -17.02
CA ILE A 96 -25.13 2.46 -18.27
C ILE A 96 -26.31 1.55 -18.57
N ILE A 97 -27.48 2.14 -18.79
CA ILE A 97 -28.69 1.43 -19.20
C ILE A 97 -28.93 1.69 -20.68
N LYS A 98 -28.90 0.63 -21.50
CA LYS A 98 -29.27 0.67 -22.91
C LYS A 98 -30.80 0.69 -23.03
N ARG A 99 -31.35 1.67 -23.74
CA ARG A 99 -32.79 1.71 -24.05
C ARG A 99 -33.07 0.83 -25.26
N LEU A 100 -33.57 -0.39 -25.02
CA LEU A 100 -34.01 -1.30 -26.08
C LEU A 100 -35.33 -0.81 -26.66
N LYS A 101 -35.40 -0.64 -27.99
CA LYS A 101 -36.62 -0.26 -28.70
C LYS A 101 -37.48 -1.46 -29.09
N ASN A 102 -36.89 -2.67 -29.14
CA ASN A 102 -37.57 -3.93 -29.45
C ASN A 102 -37.02 -5.08 -28.57
N LEU A 103 -37.91 -5.96 -28.12
CA LEU A 103 -37.59 -7.16 -27.31
C LEU A 103 -36.91 -8.29 -28.11
N SER A 104 -36.75 -8.14 -29.43
CA SER A 104 -36.14 -9.13 -30.32
C SER A 104 -34.61 -9.18 -30.25
N ASP A 105 -33.95 -8.17 -29.67
CA ASP A 105 -32.48 -8.08 -29.58
C ASP A 105 -31.91 -8.86 -28.37
N ILE A 106 -32.76 -9.56 -27.61
CA ILE A 106 -32.37 -10.36 -26.44
C ILE A 106 -32.08 -11.82 -26.83
N ASP A 107 -32.51 -12.26 -28.01
CA ASP A 107 -32.57 -13.68 -28.42
C ASP A 107 -31.62 -14.05 -29.58
N ASP A 108 -30.52 -13.31 -29.77
CA ASP A 108 -29.44 -13.77 -30.66
C ASP A 108 -28.61 -14.84 -29.95
N LYS A 109 -29.06 -16.09 -30.08
CA LYS A 109 -28.19 -17.26 -29.95
C LYS A 109 -26.95 -17.07 -30.84
N PRO A 110 -25.77 -17.59 -30.44
CA PRO A 110 -24.60 -17.55 -31.29
C PRO A 110 -24.89 -18.38 -32.54
N ASN A 111 -25.13 -17.71 -33.68
CA ASN A 111 -25.15 -18.39 -34.97
C ASN A 111 -23.71 -18.80 -35.29
N GLU A 112 -23.46 -20.11 -35.26
CA GLU A 112 -22.39 -20.72 -36.04
C GLU A 112 -22.65 -20.43 -37.52
N GLU A 113 -22.10 -19.35 -38.05
CA GLU A 113 -21.97 -19.17 -39.50
C GLU A 113 -20.52 -19.37 -39.92
N GLN A 114 -20.39 -20.29 -40.87
CA GLN A 114 -19.17 -20.90 -41.35
C GLN A 114 -18.21 -19.88 -41.96
N SER A 115 -16.94 -20.06 -41.64
CA SER A 115 -15.80 -19.38 -42.24
C SER A 115 -15.81 -19.43 -43.77
N THR A 116 -16.06 -18.30 -44.42
CA THR A 116 -15.62 -18.01 -45.79
C THR A 116 -14.42 -17.05 -45.75
N SER A 117 -13.32 -17.46 -45.09
CA SER A 117 -12.12 -16.65 -44.86
C SER A 117 -11.13 -16.58 -46.04
N GLY A 118 -11.50 -17.09 -47.22
CA GLY A 118 -10.58 -17.22 -48.36
C GLY A 118 -10.60 -16.08 -49.39
N HIS A 119 -11.76 -15.46 -49.64
CA HIS A 119 -11.91 -14.54 -50.79
C HIS A 119 -11.83 -13.04 -50.42
N ASP A 120 -12.12 -12.67 -49.16
CA ASP A 120 -12.13 -11.27 -48.72
C ASP A 120 -10.74 -10.74 -48.34
N SER A 121 -9.80 -11.61 -47.96
CA SER A 121 -8.43 -11.23 -47.59
C SER A 121 -7.58 -10.80 -48.79
N GLN A 122 -7.79 -11.41 -49.96
CA GLN A 122 -7.11 -11.03 -51.21
C GLN A 122 -7.58 -9.66 -51.75
N ASN A 123 -8.89 -9.38 -51.69
CA ASN A 123 -9.43 -8.07 -52.04
C ASN A 123 -8.98 -6.98 -51.05
N TYR A 124 -8.82 -7.31 -49.76
CA TYR A 124 -8.33 -6.38 -48.74
C TYR A 124 -6.92 -5.87 -49.05
N GLN A 125 -6.00 -6.76 -49.41
CA GLN A 125 -4.60 -6.42 -49.70
C GLN A 125 -4.45 -5.56 -50.95
N LEU A 126 -5.18 -5.90 -52.04
CA LEU A 126 -5.20 -5.11 -53.28
C LEU A 126 -5.71 -3.68 -53.06
N ILE A 127 -6.76 -3.53 -52.24
CA ILE A 127 -7.34 -2.22 -51.92
C ILE A 127 -6.40 -1.40 -51.02
N GLN A 128 -5.70 -2.03 -50.06
CA GLN A 128 -4.71 -1.36 -49.23
C GLN A 128 -3.50 -0.88 -50.05
N GLU A 129 -3.09 -1.63 -51.08
CA GLU A 129 -2.03 -1.21 -52.01
C GLU A 129 -2.44 0.01 -52.86
N GLU A 130 -3.69 0.10 -53.31
CA GLU A 130 -4.19 1.29 -54.02
C GLU A 130 -4.31 2.52 -53.13
N PHE A 131 -4.73 2.36 -51.86
CA PHE A 131 -4.72 3.47 -50.91
C PHE A 131 -3.30 3.91 -50.54
N LYS A 132 -2.32 3.00 -50.45
CA LYS A 132 -0.90 3.33 -50.24
C LYS A 132 -0.31 4.19 -51.37
N GLN A 133 -0.84 4.11 -52.59
CA GLN A 133 -0.41 4.93 -53.73
C GLN A 133 -0.95 6.37 -53.69
N CYS A 134 -1.92 6.69 -52.82
CA CYS A 134 -2.46 8.04 -52.68
C CYS A 134 -1.46 8.96 -51.99
N LEU A 135 -1.07 10.08 -52.59
CA LEU A 135 -0.08 11.01 -52.02
C LEU A 135 -0.74 12.19 -51.29
N ASP A 136 -1.96 12.55 -51.67
CA ASP A 136 -2.72 13.67 -51.09
C ASP A 136 -4.13 13.21 -50.64
N LEU A 137 -4.73 13.93 -49.68
CA LEU A 137 -6.07 13.65 -49.16
C LEU A 137 -7.12 13.62 -50.29
N ARG A 138 -6.92 14.45 -51.32
CA ARG A 138 -7.79 14.51 -52.51
C ARG A 138 -7.83 13.19 -53.28
N ASP A 139 -6.71 12.46 -53.33
CA ASP A 139 -6.62 11.19 -54.05
C ASP A 139 -7.43 10.12 -53.31
N VAL A 140 -7.30 10.08 -51.98
CA VAL A 140 -8.08 9.18 -51.10
C VAL A 140 -9.57 9.43 -51.25
N PHE A 141 -10.01 10.69 -51.23
CA PHE A 141 -11.42 11.03 -51.44
C PHE A 141 -11.91 10.75 -52.87
N SER A 142 -11.04 10.87 -53.88
CA SER A 142 -11.38 10.53 -55.27
C SER A 142 -11.63 9.03 -55.43
N LEU A 143 -10.79 8.18 -54.81
CA LEU A 143 -10.95 6.73 -54.78
C LEU A 143 -12.23 6.33 -54.05
N LEU A 144 -12.49 6.95 -52.90
CA LEU A 144 -13.74 6.75 -52.16
C LEU A 144 -14.99 7.12 -52.96
N SER A 145 -14.93 8.17 -53.80
CA SER A 145 -16.05 8.57 -54.66
C SER A 145 -16.30 7.61 -55.84
N LYS A 146 -15.28 6.84 -56.24
CA LYS A 146 -15.39 5.82 -57.30
C LYS A 146 -15.92 4.48 -56.76
N CYS A 147 -15.85 4.25 -55.45
CA CYS A 147 -16.40 3.04 -54.82
C CYS A 147 -17.94 3.10 -54.78
N THR A 148 -18.60 2.14 -55.46
CA THR A 148 -20.07 2.04 -55.50
C THR A 148 -20.68 1.58 -54.17
N LYS A 149 -19.94 0.83 -53.35
CA LYS A 149 -20.25 0.50 -51.96
C LYS A 149 -19.00 0.64 -51.11
N ILE A 150 -19.09 1.43 -50.04
CA ILE A 150 -18.04 1.55 -49.03
C ILE A 150 -18.21 0.35 -48.09
N THR A 151 -17.31 -0.64 -48.19
CA THR A 151 -17.24 -1.74 -47.23
C THR A 151 -16.46 -1.31 -45.98
N PRO A 152 -16.70 -1.96 -44.82
CA PRO A 152 -15.86 -1.87 -43.62
C PRO A 152 -14.35 -1.74 -43.87
N ASN A 153 -13.84 -2.61 -44.72
CA ASN A 153 -12.43 -2.78 -45.05
C ASN A 153 -11.89 -1.60 -45.87
N ILE A 154 -12.68 -1.08 -46.82
CA ILE A 154 -12.37 0.13 -47.60
C ILE A 154 -12.40 1.36 -46.69
N ALA A 155 -13.37 1.43 -45.77
CA ALA A 155 -13.48 2.54 -44.83
C ALA A 155 -12.29 2.58 -43.86
N LEU A 156 -11.82 1.41 -43.39
CA LEU A 156 -10.65 1.28 -42.56
C LEU A 156 -9.37 1.73 -43.29
N GLY A 157 -9.09 1.14 -44.46
CA GLY A 157 -7.89 1.47 -45.24
C GLY A 157 -7.83 2.95 -45.67
N ALA A 158 -8.99 3.56 -45.93
CA ALA A 158 -9.07 5.00 -46.20
C ALA A 158 -8.74 5.86 -44.98
N ILE A 159 -9.19 5.46 -43.77
CA ILE A 159 -8.88 6.18 -42.52
C ILE A 159 -7.40 6.01 -42.14
N GLU A 160 -6.84 4.81 -42.28
CA GLU A 160 -5.40 4.55 -42.07
C GLU A 160 -4.54 5.42 -42.99
N ARG A 161 -4.92 5.55 -44.27
CA ARG A 161 -4.17 6.38 -45.22
C ARG A 161 -4.32 7.88 -44.94
N ILE A 162 -5.53 8.33 -44.61
CA ILE A 162 -5.77 9.72 -44.18
C ILE A 162 -4.87 10.05 -42.98
N TYR A 163 -4.72 9.12 -42.05
CA TYR A 163 -3.83 9.24 -40.91
C TYR A 163 -2.33 9.28 -41.29
N ASP A 164 -1.87 8.40 -42.19
CA ASP A 164 -0.47 8.38 -42.65
C ASP A 164 -0.05 9.68 -43.37
N ILE A 165 -0.99 10.30 -44.10
CA ILE A 165 -0.75 11.56 -44.82
C ILE A 165 -0.62 12.73 -43.83
N GLU A 166 -1.32 12.71 -42.69
CA GLU A 166 -1.22 13.75 -41.65
C GLU A 166 0.03 13.63 -40.79
N LYS A 167 0.61 12.43 -40.63
CA LYS A 167 1.82 12.19 -39.81
C LYS A 167 3.10 12.77 -40.44
N ASN A 168 3.11 13.06 -41.74
CA ASN A 168 4.25 13.64 -42.46
C ASN A 168 4.04 15.15 -42.71
N PRO A 169 4.65 16.05 -41.91
CA PRO A 169 4.35 17.49 -41.96
C PRO A 169 5.01 18.26 -43.13
N SER A 170 5.52 17.58 -44.15
CA SER A 170 6.25 18.20 -45.26
C SER A 170 5.39 18.66 -46.44
N THR A 171 4.06 18.47 -46.41
CA THR A 171 3.16 18.83 -47.53
C THR A 171 2.10 19.89 -47.20
N LEU A 172 2.20 20.57 -46.05
CA LEU A 172 1.29 21.68 -45.71
C LEU A 172 1.81 23.02 -46.25
N PHE A 173 1.75 23.22 -47.58
CA PHE A 173 1.66 24.59 -48.11
C PHE A 173 0.20 25.05 -48.05
N LEU A 174 0.00 26.04 -47.19
CA LEU A 174 -1.21 26.79 -46.92
C LEU A 174 -1.84 27.31 -48.22
N ASP A 175 -3.10 26.95 -48.50
CA ASP A 175 -3.88 27.66 -49.50
C ASP A 175 -5.33 27.86 -49.05
N SER A 176 -5.72 29.13 -48.99
CA SER A 176 -6.94 29.71 -48.39
C SER A 176 -8.25 29.39 -49.12
N LYS A 177 -8.35 28.24 -49.80
CA LYS A 177 -9.56 27.74 -50.48
C LYS A 177 -10.25 26.57 -49.75
N THR A 178 -9.78 26.21 -48.56
CA THR A 178 -10.14 24.98 -47.82
C THR A 178 -11.45 25.05 -47.02
N MET A 179 -12.15 26.18 -46.95
CA MET A 179 -13.35 26.29 -46.10
C MET A 179 -14.57 25.51 -46.67
N ASN A 180 -14.76 25.50 -48.00
CA ASN A 180 -15.86 24.75 -48.64
C ASN A 180 -15.56 23.25 -48.81
N ILE A 181 -14.27 22.89 -48.89
CA ILE A 181 -13.84 21.49 -48.97
C ILE A 181 -14.01 20.79 -47.61
N ASN A 182 -13.89 21.53 -46.49
CA ASN A 182 -14.06 20.99 -45.14
C ASN A 182 -15.49 20.50 -44.82
N LEU A 183 -16.53 21.05 -45.45
CA LEU A 183 -17.92 20.60 -45.28
C LEU A 183 -18.20 19.27 -46.00
N ALA A 184 -17.73 19.11 -47.24
CA ALA A 184 -17.85 17.86 -48.00
C ALA A 184 -16.97 16.75 -47.39
N LYS A 185 -15.77 17.11 -46.90
CA LYS A 185 -14.89 16.24 -46.12
C LYS A 185 -15.59 15.69 -44.87
N GLY A 186 -16.31 16.54 -44.12
CA GLY A 186 -17.05 16.12 -42.92
C GLY A 186 -18.17 15.12 -43.21
N ALA A 187 -18.89 15.25 -44.33
CA ALA A 187 -20.00 14.36 -44.68
C ALA A 187 -19.53 12.97 -45.17
N ILE A 188 -18.45 12.92 -45.95
CA ILE A 188 -17.85 11.65 -46.41
C ILE A 188 -17.22 10.92 -45.21
N LEU A 189 -16.56 11.66 -44.32
CA LEU A 189 -16.03 11.11 -43.08
C LEU A 189 -17.14 10.61 -42.16
N ASP A 190 -18.22 11.37 -41.92
CA ASP A 190 -19.35 10.88 -41.10
C ASP A 190 -19.98 9.61 -41.68
N LYS A 191 -19.97 9.45 -43.01
CA LYS A 191 -20.42 8.21 -43.67
C LYS A 191 -19.44 7.06 -43.50
N LEU A 192 -18.13 7.30 -43.62
CA LEU A 192 -17.08 6.30 -43.37
C LEU A 192 -17.08 5.86 -41.90
N LEU A 193 -17.15 6.82 -40.98
CA LEU A 193 -17.23 6.58 -39.54
C LEU A 193 -18.48 5.80 -39.16
N LYS A 194 -19.65 6.08 -39.75
CA LYS A 194 -20.85 5.26 -39.56
C LYS A 194 -20.71 3.82 -40.08
N VAL A 195 -19.88 3.61 -41.10
CA VAL A 195 -19.58 2.26 -41.62
C VAL A 195 -18.58 1.55 -40.71
N VAL A 196 -17.57 2.25 -40.18
CA VAL A 196 -16.61 1.71 -39.18
C VAL A 196 -17.28 1.43 -37.84
N LEU A 197 -18.21 2.25 -37.37
CA LEU A 197 -18.97 1.97 -36.13
C LEU A 197 -19.81 0.69 -36.25
N LYS A 198 -20.16 0.26 -37.47
CA LYS A 198 -20.86 -1.01 -37.74
C LYS A 198 -19.95 -2.23 -37.87
N THR A 199 -18.62 -2.07 -37.80
CA THR A 199 -17.69 -3.21 -37.95
C THR A 199 -17.49 -3.90 -36.62
N GLU A 200 -17.47 -5.23 -36.60
CA GLU A 200 -17.23 -6.00 -35.38
C GLU A 200 -15.78 -5.89 -34.87
N ASP A 201 -14.87 -5.43 -35.72
CA ASP A 201 -13.48 -5.24 -35.33
C ASP A 201 -13.36 -4.11 -34.32
N THR A 202 -12.84 -4.46 -33.14
CA THR A 202 -12.77 -3.59 -31.97
C THR A 202 -11.35 -3.07 -31.75
N GLN A 203 -10.34 -3.76 -32.28
CA GLN A 203 -8.93 -3.32 -32.26
C GLN A 203 -8.73 -2.07 -33.11
N THR A 204 -9.38 -2.02 -34.27
CA THR A 204 -9.34 -0.86 -35.15
C THR A 204 -10.01 0.37 -34.58
N ILE A 205 -11.11 0.19 -33.83
CA ILE A 205 -11.76 1.29 -33.12
C ILE A 205 -10.85 1.83 -32.00
N LEU A 206 -10.16 0.94 -31.27
CA LEU A 206 -9.19 1.34 -30.24
C LEU A 206 -7.98 2.06 -30.83
N ASN A 207 -7.43 1.59 -31.95
CA ASN A 207 -6.33 2.25 -32.67
C ASN A 207 -6.73 3.64 -33.17
N ILE A 208 -7.94 3.79 -33.71
CA ILE A 208 -8.48 5.09 -34.13
C ILE A 208 -8.67 6.02 -32.93
N LEU A 209 -9.10 5.49 -31.78
CA LEU A 209 -9.29 6.24 -30.55
C LEU A 209 -7.93 6.75 -30.00
N ASN A 210 -6.91 5.88 -29.99
CA ASN A 210 -5.53 6.16 -29.55
C ASN A 210 -4.77 7.16 -30.45
N THR A 211 -5.34 7.55 -31.58
CA THR A 211 -4.69 8.42 -32.55
C THR A 211 -4.68 9.90 -32.13
N MET A 212 -3.51 10.54 -32.19
CA MET A 212 -3.31 11.98 -31.93
C MET A 212 -3.49 12.83 -33.19
N SER A 213 -4.67 12.79 -33.83
CA SER A 213 -4.99 13.69 -34.96
C SER A 213 -6.06 14.71 -34.58
N SER A 214 -5.76 15.99 -34.84
CA SER A 214 -6.69 17.11 -34.66
C SER A 214 -7.93 17.00 -35.53
N PHE A 215 -7.87 16.18 -36.59
CA PHE A 215 -8.97 15.88 -37.50
C PHE A 215 -9.98 14.86 -36.94
N MET A 216 -9.55 13.96 -36.04
CA MET A 216 -10.39 12.91 -35.46
C MET A 216 -10.96 13.26 -34.08
N ASP A 217 -10.40 14.28 -33.40
CA ASP A 217 -10.86 14.76 -32.09
C ASP A 217 -12.39 14.94 -31.95
N PRO A 218 -13.12 15.56 -32.90
CA PRO A 218 -14.58 15.72 -32.76
C PRO A 218 -15.38 14.41 -32.89
N TYR A 219 -14.77 13.34 -33.42
CA TYR A 219 -15.42 12.04 -33.64
C TYR A 219 -15.04 10.98 -32.60
N LYS A 220 -13.99 11.21 -31.78
CA LYS A 220 -13.57 10.32 -30.70
C LYS A 220 -14.70 9.97 -29.72
N TYR A 221 -15.59 10.91 -29.43
CA TYR A 221 -16.76 10.63 -28.57
C TYR A 221 -17.73 9.60 -29.15
N LYS A 222 -17.89 9.53 -30.48
CA LYS A 222 -18.78 8.53 -31.11
C LYS A 222 -18.19 7.12 -31.01
N PHE A 223 -16.87 7.00 -31.12
CA PHE A 223 -16.17 5.73 -30.91
C PHE A 223 -16.17 5.31 -29.44
N HIS A 224 -16.01 6.28 -28.53
CA HIS A 224 -16.18 6.05 -27.09
C HIS A 224 -17.57 5.50 -26.73
N ASP A 225 -18.63 6.10 -27.26
CA ASP A 225 -20.01 5.64 -27.03
C ASP A 225 -20.24 4.23 -27.59
N GLU A 226 -19.70 3.92 -28.77
CA GLU A 226 -19.79 2.59 -29.37
C GLU A 226 -18.99 1.53 -28.60
N LEU A 227 -17.79 1.88 -28.11
CA LEU A 227 -17.03 0.99 -27.23
C LEU A 227 -17.80 0.73 -25.93
N LEU A 228 -18.44 1.74 -25.33
CA LEU A 228 -19.32 1.53 -24.18
C LEU A 228 -20.50 0.59 -24.48
N LEU A 229 -21.07 0.60 -25.70
CA LEU A 229 -22.08 -0.39 -26.10
C LEU A 229 -21.51 -1.79 -26.16
N ARG A 230 -20.31 -1.95 -26.71
CA ARG A 230 -19.63 -3.26 -26.78
C ARG A 230 -19.25 -3.79 -25.41
N VAL A 231 -18.99 -2.92 -24.44
CA VAL A 231 -18.80 -3.31 -23.02
C VAL A 231 -20.09 -3.89 -22.46
N ILE A 232 -21.23 -3.22 -22.68
CA ILE A 232 -22.55 -3.66 -22.19
C ILE A 232 -22.99 -4.95 -22.88
N ASP A 233 -22.74 -5.07 -24.18
CA ASP A 233 -23.08 -6.24 -24.99
C ASP A 233 -22.06 -7.40 -24.77
N ASN A 234 -21.12 -7.27 -23.84
CA ASN A 234 -20.08 -8.25 -23.50
C ASN A 234 -19.25 -8.72 -24.72
N LYS A 235 -18.93 -7.84 -25.66
CA LYS A 235 -18.19 -8.18 -26.90
C LYS A 235 -16.68 -7.91 -26.84
N LEU A 236 -16.20 -7.18 -25.84
CA LEU A 236 -14.78 -6.84 -25.65
C LEU A 236 -14.02 -7.90 -24.84
N SER A 237 -12.81 -8.29 -25.28
CA SER A 237 -11.88 -9.09 -24.47
C SER A 237 -11.30 -8.29 -23.31
N ILE A 238 -10.72 -8.96 -22.30
CA ILE A 238 -10.07 -8.28 -21.17
C ILE A 238 -8.93 -7.37 -21.65
N GLU A 239 -8.09 -7.82 -22.58
CA GLU A 239 -7.00 -6.99 -23.12
C GLU A 239 -7.53 -5.71 -23.78
N GLN A 240 -8.63 -5.82 -24.53
CA GLN A 240 -9.29 -4.68 -25.16
C GLN A 240 -9.97 -3.76 -24.15
N LEU A 241 -10.57 -4.32 -23.08
CA LEU A 241 -11.09 -3.53 -21.95
C LEU A 241 -9.94 -2.80 -21.25
N CYS A 242 -8.78 -3.43 -21.12
CA CYS A 242 -7.60 -2.86 -20.51
C CYS A 242 -7.03 -1.70 -21.32
N GLU A 243 -6.89 -1.89 -22.63
CA GLU A 243 -6.45 -0.86 -23.56
C GLU A 243 -7.42 0.32 -23.58
N PHE A 244 -8.73 0.05 -23.65
CA PHE A 244 -9.75 1.09 -23.61
C PHE A 244 -9.68 1.89 -22.30
N THR A 245 -9.54 1.20 -21.17
CA THR A 245 -9.44 1.89 -19.88
C THR A 245 -8.16 2.71 -19.77
N THR A 246 -7.04 2.21 -20.30
CA THR A 246 -5.76 2.93 -20.34
C THR A 246 -5.85 4.20 -21.19
N PHE A 247 -6.57 4.16 -22.32
CA PHE A 247 -6.88 5.36 -23.10
C PHE A 247 -7.67 6.39 -22.29
N LEU A 248 -8.73 5.94 -21.60
CA LEU A 248 -9.54 6.84 -20.78
C LEU A 248 -8.75 7.44 -19.62
N ILE A 249 -7.85 6.65 -19.01
CA ILE A 249 -6.94 7.10 -17.95
C ILE A 249 -5.98 8.17 -18.47
N SER A 250 -5.44 8.00 -19.68
CA SER A 250 -4.52 8.95 -20.31
C SER A 250 -5.20 10.27 -20.66
N ASN A 251 -6.51 10.25 -20.97
CA ASN A 251 -7.31 11.42 -21.33
C ASN A 251 -8.25 11.90 -20.21
N LYS A 252 -7.87 11.68 -18.93
CA LYS A 252 -8.62 12.10 -17.72
C LYS A 252 -8.98 13.59 -17.65
N SER A 253 -8.41 14.45 -18.48
CA SER A 253 -8.75 15.88 -18.57
C SER A 253 -10.17 16.14 -19.08
N ASP A 254 -10.77 15.19 -19.80
CA ASP A 254 -12.13 15.30 -20.30
C ASP A 254 -13.15 14.73 -19.30
N VAL A 255 -14.17 15.54 -18.99
CA VAL A 255 -15.26 15.18 -18.08
C VAL A 255 -15.98 13.92 -18.54
N LYS A 256 -16.22 13.76 -19.85
CA LYS A 256 -16.94 12.59 -20.39
C LYS A 256 -16.16 11.28 -20.24
N TYR A 257 -14.83 11.33 -20.38
CA TYR A 257 -13.99 10.15 -20.20
C TYR A 257 -13.87 9.80 -18.71
N SER A 258 -13.68 10.80 -17.84
CA SER A 258 -13.67 10.60 -16.38
C SER A 258 -14.95 9.92 -15.88
N ASP A 259 -16.11 10.34 -16.35
CA ASP A 259 -17.41 9.76 -15.94
C ASP A 259 -17.69 8.38 -16.54
N SER A 260 -16.91 7.96 -17.54
CA SER A 260 -17.09 6.70 -18.23
C SER A 260 -16.15 5.59 -17.74
N ILE A 261 -14.97 5.95 -17.22
CA ILE A 261 -14.02 5.01 -16.62
C ILE A 261 -14.70 4.14 -15.57
N ASP A 262 -15.42 4.75 -14.63
CA ASP A 262 -16.06 4.05 -13.54
C ASP A 262 -17.29 3.23 -13.97
N LYS A 263 -17.70 3.25 -15.24
CA LYS A 263 -18.80 2.42 -15.78
C LYS A 263 -18.29 1.11 -16.40
N LEU A 264 -16.98 0.99 -16.64
CA LEU A 264 -16.37 -0.18 -17.27
C LEU A 264 -16.29 -1.42 -16.38
N TRP A 265 -16.51 -1.27 -15.07
CA TRP A 265 -16.49 -2.39 -14.12
C TRP A 265 -17.46 -3.52 -14.46
N VAL A 266 -18.59 -3.21 -15.11
CA VAL A 266 -19.57 -4.21 -15.55
C VAL A 266 -18.93 -5.20 -16.53
N GLY A 267 -18.09 -4.72 -17.44
CA GLY A 267 -17.38 -5.56 -18.40
C GLY A 267 -16.37 -6.49 -17.73
N PHE A 268 -15.60 -5.98 -16.75
CA PHE A 268 -14.65 -6.79 -16.00
C PHE A 268 -15.32 -7.88 -15.15
N VAL A 269 -16.44 -7.56 -14.50
CA VAL A 269 -17.20 -8.54 -13.70
C VAL A 269 -17.86 -9.60 -14.58
N ALA A 270 -18.42 -9.21 -15.74
CA ALA A 270 -19.03 -10.17 -16.66
C ALA A 270 -18.00 -11.15 -17.28
N ARG A 271 -16.77 -10.68 -17.51
CA ARG A 271 -15.66 -11.44 -18.11
C ARG A 271 -14.70 -12.03 -17.08
N GLU A 272 -15.14 -12.20 -15.83
CA GLU A 272 -14.30 -12.72 -14.73
C GLU A 272 -13.54 -14.02 -15.09
N HIS A 273 -14.19 -14.91 -15.83
CA HIS A 273 -13.65 -16.23 -16.19
C HIS A 273 -12.50 -16.19 -17.21
N GLU A 274 -12.32 -15.07 -17.91
CA GLU A 274 -11.23 -14.88 -18.86
C GLU A 274 -9.96 -14.33 -18.18
N ILE A 275 -10.02 -13.93 -16.90
CA ILE A 275 -8.85 -13.44 -16.16
C ILE A 275 -7.89 -14.61 -15.88
N ASP A 276 -6.66 -14.49 -16.37
CA ASP A 276 -5.61 -15.50 -16.32
C ASP A 276 -4.28 -14.92 -15.78
N GLU A 277 -3.24 -15.76 -15.76
CA GLU A 277 -1.90 -15.41 -15.24
C GLU A 277 -1.19 -14.28 -16.00
N THR A 278 -1.60 -14.02 -17.24
CA THR A 278 -0.93 -13.07 -18.14
C THR A 278 -1.63 -11.73 -18.17
N ASN A 279 -2.96 -11.71 -18.09
CA ASN A 279 -3.75 -10.50 -18.17
C ASN A 279 -4.04 -9.85 -16.80
N ILE A 280 -3.87 -10.59 -15.69
CA ILE A 280 -4.15 -10.09 -14.34
C ILE A 280 -3.38 -8.79 -14.02
N VAL A 281 -2.13 -8.68 -14.49
CA VAL A 281 -1.30 -7.47 -14.30
C VAL A 281 -1.95 -6.25 -14.95
N GLN A 282 -2.45 -6.40 -16.18
CA GLN A 282 -3.08 -5.31 -16.92
C GLN A 282 -4.34 -4.81 -16.19
N VAL A 283 -5.08 -5.71 -15.54
CA VAL A 283 -6.26 -5.35 -14.75
C VAL A 283 -5.86 -4.65 -13.44
N PHE A 284 -4.75 -5.05 -12.82
CA PHE A 284 -4.17 -4.34 -11.66
C PHE A 284 -3.70 -2.93 -12.03
N ASP A 285 -3.02 -2.74 -13.15
CA ASP A 285 -2.49 -1.44 -13.58
C ASP A 285 -3.58 -0.38 -13.78
N ILE A 286 -4.78 -0.82 -14.16
CA ILE A 286 -5.95 0.05 -14.38
C ILE A 286 -6.53 0.59 -13.07
N LEU A 287 -6.23 -0.04 -11.92
CA LEU A 287 -6.77 0.38 -10.63
C LEU A 287 -6.42 1.83 -10.26
N ASN A 288 -5.28 2.35 -10.74
CA ASN A 288 -4.89 3.76 -10.56
C ASN A 288 -5.84 4.75 -11.29
N GLY A 289 -6.63 4.23 -12.23
CA GLY A 289 -7.58 4.94 -13.05
C GLY A 289 -8.90 5.21 -12.39
N LEU A 290 -9.35 4.24 -11.58
CA LEU A 290 -10.72 4.06 -11.14
C LEU A 290 -10.95 4.78 -9.80
N LYS A 291 -12.14 5.39 -9.63
CA LYS A 291 -12.51 6.08 -8.38
C LYS A 291 -13.58 5.30 -7.65
N VAL A 292 -14.81 5.31 -8.17
CA VAL A 292 -15.97 4.72 -7.50
C VAL A 292 -15.96 3.20 -7.68
N SER A 293 -15.65 2.71 -8.86
CA SER A 293 -15.72 1.29 -9.19
C SER A 293 -14.53 0.46 -8.69
N LYS A 294 -13.47 1.13 -8.22
CA LYS A 294 -12.21 0.53 -7.80
C LYS A 294 -12.39 -0.61 -6.79
N ARG A 295 -13.25 -0.44 -5.79
CA ARG A 295 -13.45 -1.42 -4.70
C ARG A 295 -13.99 -2.76 -5.21
N ILE A 296 -14.87 -2.75 -6.20
CA ILE A 296 -15.46 -3.97 -6.76
C ILE A 296 -14.42 -4.72 -7.57
N ILE A 297 -13.73 -4.02 -8.46
CA ILE A 297 -12.68 -4.62 -9.28
C ILE A 297 -11.57 -5.17 -8.38
N LEU A 298 -11.26 -4.47 -7.29
CA LEU A 298 -10.32 -4.96 -6.28
C LEU A 298 -10.80 -6.26 -5.61
N THR A 299 -12.08 -6.34 -5.23
CA THR A 299 -12.65 -7.57 -4.63
C THR A 299 -12.60 -8.74 -5.61
N LEU A 300 -12.87 -8.49 -6.89
CA LEU A 300 -12.75 -9.47 -7.97
C LEU A 300 -11.30 -9.96 -8.13
N LEU A 301 -10.35 -9.02 -8.15
CA LEU A 301 -8.92 -9.32 -8.26
C LEU A 301 -8.38 -10.06 -7.04
N GLU A 302 -8.87 -9.75 -5.84
CA GLU A 302 -8.54 -10.49 -4.61
C GLU A 302 -8.94 -11.97 -4.73
N GLN A 303 -10.17 -12.23 -5.21
CA GLN A 303 -10.64 -13.59 -5.44
C GLN A 303 -9.80 -14.32 -6.50
N LYS A 304 -9.52 -13.66 -7.63
CA LYS A 304 -8.69 -14.25 -8.68
C LYS A 304 -7.25 -14.47 -8.28
N LEU A 305 -6.68 -13.57 -7.47
CA LEU A 305 -5.35 -13.75 -6.90
C LEU A 305 -5.32 -14.98 -5.99
N CYS A 306 -6.38 -15.22 -5.19
CA CYS A 306 -6.51 -16.44 -4.37
C CYS A 306 -6.65 -17.73 -5.20
N ASP A 307 -7.24 -17.66 -6.39
CA ASP A 307 -7.39 -18.83 -7.27
C ASP A 307 -6.11 -19.12 -8.07
N LEU A 308 -5.44 -18.08 -8.55
CA LEU A 308 -4.37 -18.18 -9.54
C LEU A 308 -2.95 -18.12 -8.96
N TRP A 309 -2.77 -17.78 -7.67
CA TRP A 309 -1.44 -17.53 -7.10
C TRP A 309 -0.43 -18.63 -7.40
N SER A 310 -0.82 -19.90 -7.33
CA SER A 310 0.09 -21.03 -7.54
C SER A 310 0.78 -21.06 -8.90
N LYS A 311 0.19 -20.41 -9.92
CA LYS A 311 0.70 -20.39 -11.29
C LYS A 311 1.37 -19.07 -11.67
N ILE A 312 1.24 -18.03 -10.84
CA ILE A 312 1.84 -16.72 -11.08
C ILE A 312 3.37 -16.79 -11.05
N LYS A 313 4.01 -16.25 -12.10
CA LYS A 313 5.47 -16.13 -12.21
C LYS A 313 6.00 -14.92 -11.43
N VAL A 314 7.32 -14.90 -11.20
CA VAL A 314 8.02 -13.84 -10.45
C VAL A 314 7.75 -12.43 -11.00
N PRO A 315 7.93 -12.12 -12.30
CA PRO A 315 7.75 -10.76 -12.81
C PRO A 315 6.32 -10.25 -12.62
N VAL A 316 5.34 -11.12 -12.90
CA VAL A 316 3.91 -10.84 -12.73
C VAL A 316 3.59 -10.47 -11.28
N MET A 317 4.13 -11.20 -10.30
CA MET A 317 3.92 -10.88 -8.89
C MET A 317 4.58 -9.54 -8.50
N GLN A 318 5.77 -9.26 -9.02
CA GLN A 318 6.44 -7.98 -8.76
C GLN A 318 5.61 -6.81 -9.27
N ASP A 319 5.00 -6.92 -10.45
CA ASP A 319 4.14 -5.88 -11.02
C ASP A 319 2.87 -5.68 -10.20
N ILE A 320 2.19 -6.77 -9.79
CA ILE A 320 1.03 -6.71 -8.88
C ILE A 320 1.39 -6.00 -7.58
N MET A 321 2.56 -6.31 -6.99
CA MET A 321 3.03 -5.63 -5.78
C MET A 321 3.41 -4.16 -6.01
N SER A 322 3.85 -3.79 -7.22
CA SER A 322 4.05 -2.39 -7.59
C SER A 322 2.74 -1.62 -7.54
N THR A 323 1.65 -2.20 -8.04
CA THR A 323 0.30 -1.65 -7.92
C THR A 323 -0.13 -1.51 -6.46
N PHE A 324 0.14 -2.51 -5.61
CA PHE A 324 -0.19 -2.43 -4.18
C PHE A 324 0.44 -1.24 -3.49
N VAL A 325 1.70 -0.94 -3.81
CA VAL A 325 2.38 0.25 -3.31
C VAL A 325 1.72 1.52 -3.82
N GLN A 326 1.51 1.65 -5.12
CA GLN A 326 0.95 2.86 -5.73
C GLN A 326 -0.41 3.21 -5.10
N GLU A 327 -1.25 2.19 -4.91
CA GLU A 327 -2.58 2.36 -4.34
C GLU A 327 -2.62 2.37 -2.81
N LYS A 328 -1.47 2.22 -2.13
CA LYS A 328 -1.35 2.03 -0.67
C LYS A 328 -2.34 1.00 -0.14
N TYR A 329 -2.46 -0.09 -0.89
CA TYR A 329 -3.46 -1.10 -0.68
C TYR A 329 -3.06 -2.03 0.47
N LEU A 330 -4.01 -2.29 1.37
CA LEU A 330 -3.79 -3.07 2.59
C LEU A 330 -4.92 -4.09 2.80
N SER A 331 -4.92 -5.18 2.03
CA SER A 331 -5.77 -6.35 2.30
C SER A 331 -4.95 -7.47 2.90
N VAL A 332 -5.37 -7.94 4.07
CA VAL A 332 -4.74 -9.08 4.77
C VAL A 332 -4.80 -10.35 3.93
N GLN A 333 -5.87 -10.54 3.16
CA GLN A 333 -6.03 -11.72 2.30
C GLN A 333 -4.98 -11.73 1.18
N SER A 334 -4.86 -10.62 0.45
CA SER A 334 -3.88 -10.47 -0.63
C SER A 334 -2.45 -10.67 -0.14
N PHE A 335 -2.11 -10.12 1.03
CA PHE A 335 -0.78 -10.32 1.58
C PHE A 335 -0.52 -11.75 2.07
N GLY A 336 -1.52 -12.42 2.65
CA GLY A 336 -1.41 -13.84 3.00
C GLY A 336 -1.17 -14.71 1.76
N VAL A 337 -1.76 -14.36 0.62
CA VAL A 337 -1.48 -15.00 -0.68
C VAL A 337 -0.06 -14.71 -1.14
N VAL A 338 0.42 -13.46 -1.05
CA VAL A 338 1.81 -13.11 -1.39
C VAL A 338 2.80 -13.88 -0.51
N GLY A 339 2.57 -14.01 0.79
CA GLY A 339 3.41 -14.80 1.70
C GLY A 339 3.43 -16.28 1.33
N SER A 340 2.26 -16.85 1.02
CA SER A 340 2.14 -18.25 0.56
C SER A 340 2.84 -18.49 -0.77
N TRP A 341 2.68 -17.57 -1.72
CA TRP A 341 3.36 -17.58 -3.01
C TRP A 341 4.87 -17.48 -2.88
N LEU A 342 5.35 -16.57 -2.01
CA LEU A 342 6.77 -16.37 -1.75
C LEU A 342 7.40 -17.65 -1.20
N CYS A 343 6.70 -18.35 -0.29
CA CYS A 343 7.09 -19.65 0.24
C CYS A 343 7.19 -20.74 -0.85
N ALA A 344 6.28 -20.75 -1.83
CA ALA A 344 6.26 -21.75 -2.89
C ALA A 344 7.33 -21.51 -3.97
N ASN A 345 7.63 -20.24 -4.28
CA ASN A 345 8.49 -19.84 -5.40
C ASN A 345 9.94 -19.51 -5.03
N ILE A 346 10.38 -19.83 -3.81
CA ILE A 346 11.75 -19.58 -3.29
C ILE A 346 12.84 -20.07 -4.26
N HIS A 347 12.62 -21.22 -4.90
CA HIS A 347 13.60 -21.81 -5.81
C HIS A 347 13.80 -20.97 -7.07
N ALA A 348 12.74 -20.35 -7.59
CA ALA A 348 12.77 -19.54 -8.81
C ALA A 348 13.24 -18.10 -8.60
N LEU A 349 13.28 -17.61 -7.35
CA LEU A 349 13.67 -16.24 -7.02
C LEU A 349 15.19 -16.02 -7.08
N ASP A 350 15.63 -15.06 -7.88
CA ASP A 350 16.98 -14.50 -7.86
C ASP A 350 17.14 -13.43 -6.77
N GLU A 351 18.35 -12.91 -6.61
CA GLU A 351 18.67 -11.93 -5.56
C GLU A 351 17.94 -10.59 -5.76
N ASP A 352 17.86 -10.10 -7.01
CA ASP A 352 17.25 -8.81 -7.33
C ASP A 352 15.72 -8.86 -7.16
N SER A 353 15.07 -9.96 -7.59
CA SER A 353 13.62 -10.10 -7.39
C SER A 353 13.25 -10.22 -5.92
N LEU A 354 14.04 -10.93 -5.11
CA LEU A 354 13.78 -10.99 -3.67
C LEU A 354 13.95 -9.63 -3.00
N LEU A 355 15.01 -8.89 -3.36
CA LEU A 355 15.25 -7.54 -2.84
C LEU A 355 14.08 -6.60 -3.16
N ASP A 356 13.57 -6.64 -4.38
CA ASP A 356 12.42 -5.83 -4.80
C ASP A 356 11.15 -6.17 -4.01
N ILE A 357 10.83 -7.46 -3.85
CA ILE A 357 9.68 -7.93 -3.05
C ILE A 357 9.80 -7.47 -1.59
N ILE A 358 10.96 -7.69 -0.96
CA ILE A 358 11.20 -7.29 0.44
C ILE A 358 11.12 -5.77 0.59
N SER A 359 11.67 -5.01 -0.37
CA SER A 359 11.60 -3.54 -0.36
C SER A 359 10.17 -3.04 -0.48
N LYS A 360 9.34 -3.68 -1.33
CA LYS A 360 7.91 -3.38 -1.47
C LYS A 360 7.13 -3.70 -0.19
N LEU A 361 7.36 -4.85 0.44
CA LEU A 361 6.74 -5.23 1.74
C LEU A 361 7.12 -4.24 2.85
N THR A 362 8.40 -3.88 2.92
CA THR A 362 8.94 -2.90 3.86
C THR A 362 8.26 -1.53 3.66
N ARG A 363 8.09 -1.09 2.42
CA ARG A 363 7.38 0.17 2.10
C ARG A 363 5.89 0.13 2.44
N LEU A 364 5.24 -1.02 2.28
CA LEU A 364 3.84 -1.25 2.66
C LEU A 364 3.64 -1.41 4.17
N LYS A 365 4.73 -1.51 4.95
CA LYS A 365 4.71 -1.77 6.40
C LYS A 365 3.91 -3.02 6.77
N TYR A 366 3.97 -4.05 5.93
CA TYR A 366 3.31 -5.32 6.17
C TYR A 366 4.34 -6.45 6.33
N THR A 367 4.13 -7.29 7.33
CA THR A 367 4.82 -8.56 7.52
C THR A 367 3.87 -9.58 8.13
N ASP A 368 4.11 -10.86 7.89
CA ASP A 368 3.47 -11.97 8.57
C ASP A 368 4.45 -13.14 8.77
N ASP A 369 4.01 -14.15 9.53
CA ASP A 369 4.77 -15.36 9.82
C ASP A 369 5.13 -16.16 8.54
N GLN A 370 4.32 -16.06 7.48
CA GLN A 370 4.61 -16.76 6.22
C GLN A 370 5.73 -16.10 5.44
N ILE A 371 5.76 -14.76 5.40
CA ILE A 371 6.82 -13.96 4.80
C ILE A 371 8.12 -14.19 5.55
N GLU A 372 8.11 -14.13 6.89
CA GLU A 372 9.29 -14.41 7.70
C GLU A 372 9.86 -15.80 7.41
N LYS A 373 9.00 -16.84 7.43
CA LYS A 373 9.40 -18.22 7.11
C LYS A 373 9.89 -18.37 5.67
N ALA A 374 9.36 -17.61 4.72
CA ALA A 374 9.81 -17.64 3.34
C ALA A 374 11.22 -17.08 3.20
N VAL A 375 11.50 -15.93 3.83
CA VAL A 375 12.84 -15.33 3.87
C VAL A 375 13.81 -16.25 4.60
N GLU A 376 13.41 -16.85 5.72
CA GLU A 376 14.21 -17.85 6.44
C GLU A 376 14.60 -19.04 5.55
N LYS A 377 13.64 -19.63 4.85
CA LYS A 377 13.89 -20.74 3.90
C LYS A 377 14.81 -20.31 2.75
N TYR A 378 14.62 -19.11 2.20
CA TYR A 378 15.52 -18.58 1.18
C TYR A 378 16.96 -18.49 1.71
N MET A 379 17.14 -17.92 2.90
CA MET A 379 18.47 -17.79 3.53
C MET A 379 19.10 -19.15 3.82
N LYS A 380 18.34 -20.16 4.24
CA LYS A 380 18.87 -21.54 4.40
C LYS A 380 19.36 -22.14 3.08
N LEU A 381 18.62 -21.94 1.99
CA LEU A 381 18.90 -22.59 0.71
C LEU A 381 19.98 -21.87 -0.11
N LYS A 382 19.94 -20.53 -0.12
CA LYS A 382 20.76 -19.67 -0.99
C LYS A 382 21.74 -18.78 -0.22
N GLY A 383 21.64 -18.67 1.11
CA GLY A 383 22.45 -17.74 1.91
C GLY A 383 23.98 -17.89 1.77
N SER A 384 24.46 -19.11 1.50
CA SER A 384 25.89 -19.33 1.25
C SER A 384 26.37 -18.79 -0.10
N ARG A 385 25.47 -18.64 -1.07
CA ARG A 385 25.73 -18.22 -2.46
C ARG A 385 25.43 -16.74 -2.71
N ILE A 386 24.89 -16.02 -1.73
CA ILE A 386 24.54 -14.60 -1.89
C ILE A 386 25.82 -13.80 -2.17
N GLU A 387 25.84 -13.05 -3.26
CA GLU A 387 26.94 -12.14 -3.60
C GLU A 387 26.56 -10.67 -3.35
N SER A 388 25.30 -10.29 -3.55
CA SER A 388 24.83 -8.91 -3.43
C SER A 388 24.76 -8.44 -1.97
N HIS A 389 25.56 -7.44 -1.64
CA HIS A 389 25.50 -6.76 -0.33
C HIS A 389 24.20 -5.98 -0.15
N VAL A 390 23.57 -5.55 -1.26
CA VAL A 390 22.33 -4.78 -1.23
C VAL A 390 21.16 -5.64 -0.77
N LEU A 391 21.11 -6.91 -1.18
CA LEU A 391 20.09 -7.86 -0.71
C LEU A 391 20.19 -8.07 0.81
N VAL A 392 21.40 -8.31 1.33
CA VAL A 392 21.64 -8.50 2.77
C VAL A 392 21.21 -7.27 3.57
N VAL A 393 21.55 -6.07 3.09
CA VAL A 393 21.09 -4.81 3.68
C VAL A 393 19.56 -4.70 3.63
N GLY A 394 18.92 -5.07 2.52
CA GLY A 394 17.47 -5.08 2.39
C GLY A 394 16.79 -6.00 3.41
N ILE A 395 17.31 -7.21 3.58
CA ILE A 395 16.82 -8.20 4.56
C ILE A 395 17.02 -7.69 6.00
N LEU A 396 18.18 -7.12 6.31
CA LEU A 396 18.45 -6.58 7.65
C LEU A 396 17.58 -5.36 7.96
N ASN A 397 17.32 -4.49 6.99
CA ASN A 397 16.38 -3.38 7.13
C ASN A 397 14.95 -3.89 7.35
N PHE A 398 14.55 -4.94 6.63
CA PHE A 398 13.27 -5.63 6.84
C PHE A 398 13.17 -6.16 8.28
N CYS A 399 14.20 -6.86 8.76
CA CYS A 399 14.23 -7.36 10.13
C CYS A 399 14.15 -6.22 11.16
N MET A 400 14.85 -5.12 10.92
CA MET A 400 14.83 -3.93 11.77
C MET A 400 13.46 -3.28 11.86
N GLN A 401 12.81 -3.05 10.72
CA GLN A 401 11.55 -2.34 10.67
C GLN A 401 10.42 -3.11 11.36
N PHE A 402 10.46 -4.44 11.30
CA PHE A 402 9.46 -5.32 11.90
C PHE A 402 9.92 -5.99 13.19
N GLN A 403 11.11 -5.62 13.69
CA GLN A 403 11.72 -6.16 14.89
C GLN A 403 11.80 -7.71 14.87
N ILE A 404 12.10 -8.28 13.70
CA ILE A 404 12.21 -9.73 13.49
C ILE A 404 13.54 -10.22 14.02
N CYS A 405 13.49 -11.12 15.00
CA CYS A 405 14.65 -11.68 15.69
C CYS A 405 14.80 -13.17 15.33
N ASN A 406 14.83 -13.46 14.02
CA ASN A 406 14.99 -14.82 13.50
C ASN A 406 16.46 -15.19 13.41
N GLU A 407 16.88 -16.17 14.23
CA GLU A 407 18.28 -16.55 14.39
C GLU A 407 18.92 -16.98 13.07
N ILE A 408 18.19 -17.69 12.21
CA ILE A 408 18.74 -18.22 10.97
C ILE A 408 19.03 -17.10 9.97
N ILE A 409 18.12 -16.13 9.86
CA ILE A 409 18.29 -14.98 8.96
C ILE A 409 19.49 -14.15 9.44
N LEU A 410 19.52 -13.80 10.72
CA LEU A 410 20.57 -12.96 11.29
C LEU A 410 21.95 -13.65 11.25
N ASN A 411 22.03 -14.95 11.57
CA ASN A 411 23.30 -15.67 11.46
C ASN A 411 23.79 -15.75 10.01
N ALA A 412 22.92 -16.03 9.03
CA ALA A 412 23.32 -16.08 7.62
C ALA A 412 23.83 -14.71 7.12
N CYS A 413 23.19 -13.61 7.55
CA CYS A 413 23.68 -12.25 7.27
C CYS A 413 25.04 -11.97 7.93
N SER A 414 25.28 -12.50 9.13
CA SER A 414 26.56 -12.33 9.83
C SER A 414 27.69 -13.08 9.12
N ASP A 415 27.42 -14.30 8.66
CA ASP A 415 28.38 -15.12 7.91
C ASP A 415 28.69 -14.53 6.53
N TYR A 416 27.73 -13.85 5.89
CA TYR A 416 27.99 -13.07 4.68
C TYR A 416 28.98 -11.93 4.96
N LEU A 417 28.76 -11.15 6.02
CA LEU A 417 29.65 -10.04 6.35
C LEU A 417 31.07 -10.52 6.68
N LEU A 418 31.21 -11.62 7.43
CA LEU A 418 32.51 -12.21 7.75
C LEU A 418 33.33 -12.54 6.49
N ARG A 419 32.67 -13.01 5.42
CA ARG A 419 33.30 -13.39 4.14
C ARG A 419 33.54 -12.19 3.23
N ASN A 420 32.63 -11.22 3.20
CA ASN A 420 32.57 -10.21 2.14
C ASN A 420 32.78 -8.76 2.62
N TRP A 421 33.23 -8.53 3.86
CA TRP A 421 33.36 -7.17 4.45
C TRP A 421 34.17 -6.16 3.64
N GLN A 422 35.15 -6.61 2.83
CA GLN A 422 35.97 -5.74 1.98
C GLN A 422 35.20 -5.20 0.77
N ILE A 423 34.19 -5.94 0.30
CA ILE A 423 33.36 -5.59 -0.86
C ILE A 423 32.28 -4.59 -0.45
N VAL A 424 31.82 -4.65 0.80
CA VAL A 424 30.76 -3.79 1.34
C VAL A 424 31.24 -2.33 1.44
N PRO A 425 30.54 -1.36 0.80
CA PRO A 425 30.89 0.05 0.90
C PRO A 425 30.67 0.61 2.33
N PRO A 426 31.47 1.61 2.76
CA PRO A 426 31.35 2.19 4.11
C PRO A 426 29.97 2.76 4.46
N SER A 427 29.22 3.24 3.47
CA SER A 427 27.86 3.77 3.64
C SER A 427 26.85 2.71 4.09
N PHE A 428 27.12 1.43 3.84
CA PHE A 428 26.21 0.33 4.19
C PHE A 428 26.51 -0.30 5.55
N TYR A 429 27.69 -0.05 6.14
CA TYR A 429 28.07 -0.69 7.40
C TYR A 429 27.07 -0.43 8.53
N LYS A 430 26.49 0.77 8.60
CA LYS A 430 25.46 1.07 9.59
C LYS A 430 24.21 0.20 9.42
N SER A 431 23.74 0.01 8.20
CA SER A 431 22.59 -0.84 7.91
C SER A 431 22.86 -2.33 8.16
N VAL A 432 24.13 -2.75 8.14
CA VAL A 432 24.51 -4.14 8.43
C VAL A 432 24.78 -4.37 9.93
N ILE A 433 25.47 -3.44 10.61
CA ILE A 433 25.95 -3.62 11.98
C ILE A 433 24.88 -3.25 13.02
N TYR A 434 24.20 -2.11 12.81
CA TYR A 434 23.21 -1.59 13.76
C TYR A 434 22.08 -2.59 14.12
N PRO A 435 21.56 -3.41 13.17
CA PRO A 435 20.52 -4.38 13.47
C PRO A 435 20.83 -5.34 14.61
N TYR A 436 22.05 -5.84 14.69
CA TYR A 436 22.43 -6.81 15.71
C TYR A 436 22.32 -6.20 17.11
N GLY A 437 22.83 -4.99 17.32
CA GLY A 437 22.74 -4.33 18.61
C GLY A 437 21.34 -3.85 18.94
N TYR A 438 20.61 -3.32 17.96
CA TYR A 438 19.23 -2.88 18.18
C TYR A 438 18.30 -4.05 18.54
N LEU A 439 18.40 -5.17 17.84
CA LEU A 439 17.60 -6.38 18.12
C LEU A 439 18.14 -7.20 19.30
N TYR A 440 19.25 -6.75 19.92
CA TYR A 440 19.94 -7.44 21.01
C TYR A 440 20.24 -8.92 20.66
N PHE A 441 20.78 -9.14 19.46
CA PHE A 441 21.08 -10.47 18.95
C PHE A 441 22.58 -10.69 18.84
N GLU A 442 23.08 -11.78 19.44
CA GLU A 442 24.46 -12.22 19.32
C GLU A 442 24.59 -13.36 18.30
N PRO A 443 25.38 -13.19 17.22
CA PRO A 443 25.63 -14.25 16.25
C PRO A 443 26.37 -15.45 16.86
N VAL A 444 26.22 -16.63 16.26
CA VAL A 444 26.90 -17.88 16.70
C VAL A 444 28.42 -17.71 16.78
N ASN A 445 29.01 -16.98 15.83
CA ASN A 445 30.45 -16.64 15.82
C ASN A 445 30.72 -15.25 16.42
N GLY A 446 30.01 -14.89 17.50
CA GLY A 446 29.98 -13.54 18.07
C GLY A 446 31.36 -12.92 18.28
N SER A 447 32.30 -13.63 18.93
CA SER A 447 33.64 -13.10 19.20
C SER A 447 34.41 -12.73 17.93
N VAL A 448 34.39 -13.58 16.90
CA VAL A 448 35.05 -13.33 15.62
C VAL A 448 34.36 -12.18 14.88
N PHE A 449 33.03 -12.15 14.91
CA PHE A 449 32.22 -11.12 14.29
C PHE A 449 32.51 -9.74 14.91
N TRP A 450 32.43 -9.60 16.22
CA TRP A 450 32.66 -8.32 16.90
C TRP A 450 34.09 -7.82 16.76
N ASN A 451 35.09 -8.72 16.80
CA ASN A 451 36.49 -8.36 16.53
C ASN A 451 36.67 -7.85 15.09
N LEU A 452 35.98 -8.44 14.12
CA LEU A 452 35.97 -7.94 12.74
C LEU A 452 35.32 -6.56 12.66
N ILE A 453 34.19 -6.35 13.33
CA ILE A 453 33.52 -5.03 13.36
C ILE A 453 34.44 -3.96 13.95
N ASP A 454 35.08 -4.22 15.09
CA ASP A 454 36.02 -3.26 15.70
C ASP A 454 37.17 -2.91 14.74
N LYS A 455 37.71 -3.91 14.03
CA LYS A 455 38.71 -3.70 12.98
C LYS A 455 38.18 -2.82 11.85
N ILE A 456 37.00 -3.12 11.29
CA ILE A 456 36.39 -2.37 10.19
C ILE A 456 36.16 -0.91 10.58
N LEU A 457 35.59 -0.67 11.76
CA LEU A 457 35.27 0.68 12.25
C LEU A 457 36.53 1.51 12.47
N ASN A 458 37.62 0.88 12.94
CA ASN A 458 38.90 1.56 13.11
C ASN A 458 39.60 1.84 11.77
N GLU A 459 39.60 0.90 10.82
CA GLU A 459 40.24 1.07 9.50
C GLU A 459 39.49 2.05 8.58
N LYS A 460 38.15 2.09 8.66
CA LYS A 460 37.30 2.91 7.79
C LYS A 460 36.73 4.14 8.49
N PHE A 461 37.21 4.46 9.70
CA PHE A 461 36.74 5.57 10.53
C PHE A 461 36.52 6.87 9.76
N ASP A 462 37.53 7.31 8.99
CA ASP A 462 37.49 8.60 8.27
C ASP A 462 36.51 8.62 7.09
N LYS A 463 36.04 7.45 6.64
CA LYS A 463 35.11 7.30 5.52
C LYS A 463 33.65 7.20 5.96
N ILE A 464 33.39 7.04 7.26
CA ILE A 464 32.06 6.84 7.83
C ILE A 464 31.53 8.18 8.36
N CYS A 465 30.25 8.46 8.11
CA CYS A 465 29.60 9.66 8.66
C CYS A 465 29.48 9.58 10.19
N SER A 466 29.68 10.71 10.89
CA SER A 466 29.60 10.79 12.35
C SER A 466 28.27 10.30 12.93
N SER A 467 27.16 10.52 12.23
CA SER A 467 25.84 10.01 12.63
C SER A 467 25.79 8.48 12.60
N ASP A 468 26.26 7.86 11.51
CA ASP A 468 26.25 6.41 11.36
C ASP A 468 27.23 5.74 12.31
N LEU A 469 28.39 6.36 12.53
CA LEU A 469 29.37 5.93 13.50
C LEU A 469 28.79 5.93 14.93
N SER A 470 28.06 6.98 15.32
CA SER A 470 27.38 7.05 16.62
C SER A 470 26.39 5.88 16.83
N LEU A 471 25.63 5.52 15.79
CA LEU A 471 24.65 4.44 15.87
C LEU A 471 25.32 3.07 15.94
N MET A 472 26.35 2.83 15.13
CA MET A 472 27.11 1.58 15.18
C MET A 472 27.80 1.39 16.53
N THR A 473 28.41 2.43 17.10
CA THR A 473 29.01 2.35 18.44
C THR A 473 27.96 2.09 19.52
N LEU A 474 26.80 2.74 19.47
CA LEU A 474 25.68 2.43 20.37
C LEU A 474 25.21 0.98 20.24
N SER A 475 25.12 0.46 19.01
CA SER A 475 24.79 -0.94 18.75
C SER A 475 25.76 -1.91 19.43
N LEU A 476 27.07 -1.62 19.41
CA LEU A 476 28.07 -2.44 20.11
C LEU A 476 27.87 -2.40 21.63
N ILE A 477 27.64 -1.20 22.18
CA ILE A 477 27.39 -0.99 23.61
C ILE A 477 26.13 -1.72 24.07
N TYR A 478 25.07 -1.75 23.26
CA TYR A 478 23.85 -2.47 23.60
C TYR A 478 24.09 -3.96 23.87
N ILE A 479 25.00 -4.61 23.12
CA ILE A 479 25.37 -6.03 23.29
C ILE A 479 26.41 -6.23 24.42
N GLY A 480 27.00 -5.14 24.92
CA GLY A 480 28.06 -5.20 25.92
C GLY A 480 29.46 -5.31 25.33
N GLN A 481 29.64 -4.94 24.05
CA GLN A 481 30.95 -4.78 23.43
C GLN A 481 31.39 -3.32 23.55
N TYR A 482 32.54 -3.08 24.19
CA TYR A 482 33.00 -1.72 24.55
C TYR A 482 34.28 -1.32 23.79
N PRO A 483 34.17 -0.76 22.56
CA PRO A 483 35.32 -0.43 21.72
C PRO A 483 36.01 0.87 22.19
N ALA A 484 36.87 0.78 23.21
CA ALA A 484 37.53 1.95 23.81
C ALA A 484 38.43 2.73 22.81
N SER A 485 39.11 2.03 21.90
CA SER A 485 39.93 2.64 20.84
C SER A 485 39.09 3.51 19.91
N LEU A 486 37.96 3.01 19.45
CA LEU A 486 37.03 3.72 18.59
C LEU A 486 36.44 4.96 19.30
N VAL A 487 35.95 4.77 20.53
CA VAL A 487 35.34 5.86 21.31
C VAL A 487 36.34 6.98 21.59
N SER A 488 37.58 6.67 21.93
CA SER A 488 38.61 7.69 22.16
C SER A 488 38.89 8.54 20.92
N ARG A 489 38.84 7.96 19.72
CA ARG A 489 38.95 8.68 18.44
C ARG A 489 37.69 9.52 18.16
N MET A 490 36.50 8.96 18.37
CA MET A 490 35.22 9.67 18.18
C MET A 490 35.09 10.90 19.07
N LEU A 491 35.58 10.83 20.30
CA LEU A 491 35.49 11.90 21.28
C LEU A 491 36.74 12.79 21.32
N SER A 492 37.65 12.63 20.37
CA SER A 492 38.81 13.52 20.23
C SER A 492 38.34 14.96 19.94
N PRO A 493 39.01 15.98 20.50
CA PRO A 493 38.57 17.38 20.36
C PRO A 493 38.55 17.82 18.89
N GLU A 494 39.48 17.32 18.09
CA GLU A 494 39.54 17.56 16.65
C GLU A 494 38.31 17.01 15.93
N TYR A 495 37.83 15.83 16.31
CA TYR A 495 36.66 15.21 15.71
C TYR A 495 35.37 15.88 16.18
N LEU A 496 35.25 16.19 17.47
CA LEU A 496 34.09 16.89 18.04
C LEU A 496 33.87 18.26 17.39
N SER A 497 34.94 18.98 17.04
CA SER A 497 34.83 20.28 16.36
C SER A 497 34.16 20.20 14.97
N LYS A 498 34.17 19.01 14.34
CA LYS A 498 33.54 18.76 13.04
C LYS A 498 32.07 18.36 13.13
N VAL A 499 31.56 18.09 14.34
CA VAL A 499 30.18 17.62 14.56
C VAL A 499 29.27 18.80 14.89
N ASN A 500 28.55 19.29 13.87
CA ASN A 500 27.61 20.40 14.03
C ASN A 500 26.19 19.97 14.41
N ASN A 501 25.90 18.66 14.45
CA ASN A 501 24.55 18.14 14.69
C ASN A 501 24.32 17.87 16.18
N ALA A 502 23.39 18.61 16.79
CA ALA A 502 23.02 18.49 18.20
C ALA A 502 22.57 17.06 18.59
N GLU A 503 21.92 16.34 17.69
CA GLU A 503 21.44 14.98 17.94
C GLU A 503 22.58 13.96 17.99
N VAL A 504 23.60 14.14 17.14
CA VAL A 504 24.82 13.33 17.19
C VAL A 504 25.60 13.61 18.47
N MET A 505 25.64 14.87 18.91
CA MET A 505 26.26 15.24 20.18
C MET A 505 25.57 14.60 21.39
N LYS A 506 24.22 14.54 21.41
CA LYS A 506 23.49 13.80 22.45
C LYS A 506 23.89 12.33 22.49
N ARG A 507 23.99 11.67 21.32
CA ARG A 507 24.44 10.27 21.24
C ARG A 507 25.87 10.09 21.71
N PHE A 508 26.76 11.05 21.44
CA PHE A 508 28.13 11.02 21.97
C PHE A 508 28.17 11.14 23.49
N CYS A 509 27.35 12.01 24.09
CA CYS A 509 27.21 12.07 25.55
C CYS A 509 26.64 10.76 26.12
N LEU A 510 25.68 10.14 25.42
CA LEU A 510 25.14 8.83 25.79
C LEU A 510 26.21 7.73 25.75
N ILE A 511 27.02 7.69 24.68
CA ILE A 511 28.14 6.76 24.51
C ILE A 511 29.20 6.96 25.61
N ASP A 512 29.64 8.19 25.86
CA ASP A 512 30.61 8.52 26.92
C ASP A 512 30.10 8.06 28.30
N THR A 513 28.82 8.31 28.57
CA THR A 513 28.17 7.87 29.81
C THR A 513 28.10 6.35 29.91
N ALA A 514 27.69 5.67 28.83
CA ALA A 514 27.59 4.21 28.81
C ALA A 514 28.97 3.54 29.01
N MET A 515 30.00 4.08 28.36
CA MET A 515 31.38 3.60 28.51
C MET A 515 31.90 3.84 29.94
N THR A 516 31.60 4.99 30.54
CA THR A 516 31.95 5.28 31.93
C THR A 516 31.27 4.34 32.92
N LEU A 517 30.02 3.94 32.65
CA LEU A 517 29.27 3.04 33.54
C LEU A 517 29.67 1.57 33.38
N GLN A 518 29.95 1.13 32.15
CA GLN A 518 30.08 -0.30 31.85
C GLN A 518 31.53 -0.76 31.59
N CYS A 519 32.49 0.16 31.40
CA CYS A 519 33.88 -0.18 31.11
C CYS A 519 34.85 0.44 32.11
N ASP A 520 35.37 -0.38 33.03
CA ASP A 520 36.31 0.04 34.08
C ASP A 520 37.62 0.64 33.54
N LYS A 521 38.02 0.23 32.33
CA LYS A 521 39.27 0.66 31.68
C LYS A 521 39.13 2.00 30.96
N TYR A 522 37.92 2.54 30.87
CA TYR A 522 37.66 3.77 30.14
C TYR A 522 37.90 5.00 31.03
N MET A 523 38.86 5.84 30.64
CA MET A 523 39.28 7.02 31.41
C MET A 523 38.80 8.36 30.81
N GLY A 524 37.87 8.33 29.85
CA GLY A 524 37.39 9.52 29.16
C GLY A 524 38.21 9.88 27.92
N PRO A 525 37.71 10.83 27.10
CA PRO A 525 37.34 12.19 27.54
C PRO A 525 35.89 12.33 28.03
N LEU A 526 35.74 12.89 29.24
CA LEU A 526 34.46 13.12 29.90
C LEU A 526 33.78 14.36 29.30
N LEU A 527 32.74 14.15 28.49
CA LEU A 527 31.97 15.25 27.92
C LEU A 527 31.19 15.99 29.02
N PRO A 528 30.87 17.29 28.82
CA PRO A 528 30.08 18.04 29.79
C PRO A 528 28.74 17.35 30.03
N LYS A 529 28.54 16.87 31.25
CA LYS A 529 27.27 16.29 31.69
C LYS A 529 26.30 17.43 32.00
N ASP A 530 25.02 17.23 31.67
CA ASP A 530 23.99 18.19 32.04
C ASP A 530 23.99 18.31 33.59
N GLN A 531 24.34 19.49 34.11
CA GLN A 531 24.29 19.75 35.56
C GLN A 531 22.85 19.64 36.09
N TRP A 532 21.88 19.88 35.21
CA TRP A 532 20.45 19.79 35.48
C TRP A 532 19.76 19.06 34.32
N PRO A 533 18.96 18.01 34.59
CA PRO A 533 18.24 17.31 33.53
C PRO A 533 17.26 18.25 32.85
N LYS A 534 17.32 18.30 31.52
CA LYS A 534 16.31 18.98 30.70
C LYS A 534 14.99 18.19 30.81
N PRO A 535 13.82 18.85 30.78
CA PRO A 535 12.55 18.16 30.85
C PRO A 535 12.38 17.26 29.63
N ILE A 536 12.24 15.96 29.87
CA ILE A 536 11.94 14.95 28.85
C ILE A 536 10.47 14.56 29.03
N SER A 537 9.72 14.50 27.95
CA SER A 537 8.33 14.08 28.01
C SER A 537 8.25 12.57 28.11
N GLN A 538 7.48 12.06 29.07
CA GLN A 538 7.15 10.64 29.14
C GLN A 538 6.19 10.25 28.00
N ASP A 539 6.34 9.06 27.42
CA ASP A 539 5.43 8.54 26.39
C ASP A 539 3.97 8.60 26.88
N PHE A 540 3.10 9.15 26.04
CA PHE A 540 1.69 9.36 26.36
C PHE A 540 0.95 8.07 26.74
N ARG A 541 1.28 6.94 26.10
CA ARG A 541 0.68 5.63 26.37
C ARG A 541 1.04 5.17 27.78
N ILE A 542 2.30 5.35 28.17
CA ILE A 542 2.80 5.00 29.51
C ILE A 542 2.12 5.88 30.56
N ARG A 543 2.07 7.19 30.33
CA ARG A 543 1.38 8.12 31.25
C ARG A 543 -0.09 7.75 31.46
N ASN A 544 -0.82 7.44 30.38
CA ASN A 544 -2.23 7.06 30.43
C ASN A 544 -2.46 5.74 31.19
N ILE A 545 -1.62 4.72 30.99
CA ILE A 545 -1.77 3.48 31.77
C ILE A 545 -1.40 3.70 33.24
N LEU A 546 -0.40 4.55 33.54
CA LEU A 546 -0.03 4.91 34.91
C LEU A 546 -1.17 5.61 35.64
N GLU A 547 -1.83 6.59 35.02
CA GLU A 547 -3.01 7.26 35.58
C GLU A 547 -4.12 6.25 35.95
N LYS A 548 -4.29 5.20 35.14
CA LYS A 548 -5.30 4.15 35.37
C LYS A 548 -4.93 3.15 36.47
N ILE A 549 -3.65 2.84 36.64
CA ILE A 549 -3.19 1.84 37.63
C ILE A 549 -2.69 2.47 38.93
N MET A 550 -2.68 3.81 39.04
CA MET A 550 -2.07 4.55 40.14
C MET A 550 -2.54 4.09 41.52
N GLU A 551 -3.85 3.91 41.72
CA GLU A 551 -4.42 3.42 42.97
C GLU A 551 -3.80 2.08 43.41
N SER A 552 -3.66 1.14 42.46
CA SER A 552 -3.12 -0.20 42.74
C SER A 552 -1.61 -0.15 42.98
N LEU A 553 -0.91 0.75 42.28
CA LEU A 553 0.52 0.93 42.40
C LEU A 553 0.92 1.58 43.74
N VAL A 554 0.20 2.61 44.17
CA VAL A 554 0.38 3.26 45.48
C VAL A 554 0.17 2.27 46.62
N LEU A 555 -0.86 1.42 46.53
CA LEU A 555 -1.12 0.37 47.51
C LEU A 555 -0.01 -0.69 47.53
N ALA A 556 0.54 -1.06 46.36
CA ALA A 556 1.65 -2.00 46.25
C ALA A 556 2.98 -1.42 46.74
N ALA A 557 3.19 -0.11 46.57
CA ALA A 557 4.37 0.64 47.03
C ALA A 557 4.35 0.95 48.55
N GLY A 558 3.16 0.87 49.18
CA GLY A 558 3.00 1.09 50.62
C GLY A 558 2.91 2.58 51.02
N GLY A 559 2.37 3.43 50.13
CA GLY A 559 2.10 4.86 50.35
C GLY A 559 2.43 5.76 49.15
N GLU A 560 1.75 6.90 49.01
CA GLU A 560 2.05 7.92 47.97
C GLU A 560 3.40 8.61 48.19
N ASP A 561 3.83 8.68 49.45
CA ASP A 561 5.09 9.29 49.92
C ASP A 561 6.36 8.50 49.54
N LYS A 562 6.18 7.31 48.95
CA LYS A 562 7.24 6.37 48.56
C LYS A 562 7.35 6.18 47.05
N LEU A 563 6.61 6.96 46.27
CA LEU A 563 6.50 6.80 44.83
C LEU A 563 6.67 8.14 44.11
N SER A 564 7.51 8.12 43.08
CA SER A 564 7.70 9.25 42.16
C SER A 564 7.55 8.78 40.71
N ILE A 565 6.95 9.60 39.84
CA ILE A 565 6.67 9.29 38.44
C ILE A 565 7.53 10.18 37.54
N ALA A 566 7.93 9.67 36.37
CA ALA A 566 8.69 10.42 35.36
C ALA A 566 9.96 11.08 35.95
N VAL A 567 10.79 10.25 36.60
CA VAL A 567 11.97 10.72 37.33
C VAL A 567 13.18 10.75 36.41
N SER A 568 13.79 11.92 36.24
CA SER A 568 15.07 12.07 35.55
C SER A 568 16.23 11.82 36.50
N VAL A 569 17.20 11.03 36.08
CA VAL A 569 18.41 10.78 36.86
C VAL A 569 19.40 11.96 36.71
N PRO A 570 19.84 12.61 37.79
CA PRO A 570 20.78 13.72 37.74
C PRO A 570 22.19 13.24 37.34
N TYR A 571 22.99 14.15 36.78
CA TYR A 571 24.36 13.89 36.32
C TYR A 571 24.49 12.85 35.19
N LEU A 572 23.38 12.53 34.52
CA LEU A 572 23.35 11.75 33.28
C LEU A 572 22.82 12.63 32.13
N PRO A 573 23.09 12.26 30.88
CA PRO A 573 22.53 12.96 29.72
C PRO A 573 21.00 12.99 29.77
N SER A 574 20.42 14.12 29.40
CA SER A 574 18.96 14.27 29.28
C SER A 574 18.44 13.52 28.05
N ASP A 575 18.30 12.19 28.19
CA ASP A 575 17.85 11.25 27.17
C ASP A 575 16.75 10.31 27.70
N GLU A 576 15.85 9.86 26.83
CA GLU A 576 14.75 8.93 27.17
C GLU A 576 15.25 7.64 27.83
N THR A 577 16.50 7.24 27.54
CA THR A 577 17.18 6.11 28.18
C THR A 577 17.23 6.26 29.70
N TYR A 578 17.39 7.48 30.24
CA TYR A 578 17.54 7.72 31.68
C TYR A 578 16.30 8.33 32.34
N LEU A 579 15.18 8.40 31.62
CA LEU A 579 13.89 8.73 32.20
C LEU A 579 13.27 7.47 32.83
N LEU A 580 13.03 7.51 34.13
CA LEU A 580 12.32 6.44 34.85
C LEU A 580 10.82 6.64 34.76
N ASP A 581 10.08 5.58 34.45
CA ASP A 581 8.62 5.66 34.40
C ASP A 581 8.05 5.85 35.81
N VAL A 582 8.48 5.00 36.75
CA VAL A 582 8.17 5.10 38.17
C VAL A 582 9.39 4.72 38.99
N MET A 583 9.63 5.45 40.07
CA MET A 583 10.67 5.17 41.07
C MET A 583 10.02 4.99 42.44
N LEU A 584 10.28 3.84 43.06
CA LEU A 584 9.96 3.60 44.46
C LEU A 584 11.16 3.97 45.32
N HIS A 585 10.91 4.72 46.39
CA HIS A 585 11.92 5.22 47.32
C HIS A 585 11.40 5.17 48.77
N PRO A 586 12.26 5.15 49.79
CA PRO A 586 11.83 5.28 51.18
C PRO A 586 11.11 6.62 51.43
N ALA A 587 10.23 6.62 52.43
CA ALA A 587 9.43 7.79 52.82
C ALA A 587 10.35 8.94 53.26
N GLY A 588 10.07 10.16 52.78
CA GLY A 588 10.85 11.37 53.10
C GLY A 588 11.73 11.90 51.98
N LEU A 589 11.79 11.22 50.83
CA LEU A 589 12.45 11.69 49.60
C LEU A 589 11.47 12.47 48.71
N GLY A 590 10.83 13.50 49.28
CA GLY A 590 9.80 14.28 48.59
C GLY A 590 10.37 15.19 47.50
N SER A 591 9.80 15.08 46.30
CA SER A 591 10.03 15.90 45.10
C SER A 591 11.09 15.41 44.11
N SER A 592 10.76 15.59 42.83
CA SER A 592 11.36 15.20 41.54
C SER A 592 12.89 15.25 41.35
N THR A 593 13.64 15.65 42.36
CA THR A 593 15.10 15.71 42.37
C THR A 593 15.62 14.89 43.52
N VAL A 594 15.78 13.60 43.27
CA VAL A 594 16.48 12.69 44.18
C VAL A 594 17.89 13.25 44.42
N ASN A 595 18.28 13.43 45.68
CA ASN A 595 19.66 13.79 46.01
C ASN A 595 20.53 12.53 45.99
N TRP A 596 21.00 12.17 44.79
CA TRP A 596 21.84 10.99 44.53
C TRP A 596 23.18 10.96 45.29
N LYS A 597 23.58 12.07 45.92
CA LYS A 597 24.80 12.18 46.73
C LYS A 597 24.59 11.82 48.20
N SER A 598 23.34 11.67 48.65
CA SER A 598 23.08 11.12 49.98
C SER A 598 23.57 9.67 49.98
N LYS A 599 24.38 9.29 50.97
CA LYS A 599 24.66 7.88 51.31
C LYS A 599 23.40 7.22 51.89
N SER A 600 22.24 7.43 51.24
CA SER A 600 21.12 6.51 51.31
C SER A 600 21.69 5.13 51.03
N VAL A 601 21.35 4.17 51.87
CA VAL A 601 21.79 2.78 51.76
C VAL A 601 21.65 2.37 50.29
N ARG A 602 22.77 2.03 49.63
CA ARG A 602 22.71 1.41 48.30
C ARG A 602 21.68 0.28 48.39
N ASN A 603 20.81 0.11 47.39
CA ASN A 603 19.88 -1.02 47.24
C ASN A 603 18.43 -0.86 47.77
N GLU A 604 17.98 0.34 48.16
CA GLU A 604 16.57 0.55 48.58
C GLU A 604 15.64 1.06 47.47
N ASN A 605 16.18 1.74 46.46
CA ASN A 605 15.37 2.31 45.37
C ASN A 605 15.03 1.26 44.31
N ILE A 606 13.77 1.26 43.87
CA ILE A 606 13.28 0.35 42.82
C ILE A 606 12.83 1.19 41.62
N ALA A 607 13.46 0.99 40.48
CA ALA A 607 13.05 1.56 39.19
C ALA A 607 12.06 0.60 38.51
N ILE A 608 10.85 1.09 38.22
CA ILE A 608 9.85 0.36 37.44
C ILE A 608 9.87 0.91 36.02
N LEU A 609 10.05 0.02 35.05
CA LEU A 609 10.03 0.31 33.62
C LEU A 609 8.80 -0.34 32.99
N ILE A 610 8.03 0.44 32.22
CA ILE A 610 6.88 -0.06 31.47
C ILE A 610 7.26 -0.20 30.00
N HIS A 611 7.34 -1.44 29.54
CA HIS A 611 7.72 -1.74 28.17
C HIS A 611 6.52 -1.79 27.25
N LEU A 612 6.56 -0.96 26.22
CA LEU A 612 5.57 -0.89 25.14
C LEU A 612 5.78 -2.05 24.15
N PRO A 613 4.80 -2.37 23.30
CA PRO A 613 4.98 -3.39 22.27
C PRO A 613 6.20 -3.14 21.38
N ASP A 614 6.47 -1.87 21.05
CA ASP A 614 7.61 -1.43 20.23
C ASP A 614 8.97 -1.62 20.94
N HIS A 615 8.98 -1.99 22.23
CA HIS A 615 10.19 -2.27 23.01
C HIS A 615 10.62 -3.74 22.94
N TYR A 616 9.82 -4.59 22.28
CA TYR A 616 10.09 -6.01 22.13
C TYR A 616 10.42 -6.35 20.68
N CYS A 617 11.14 -7.45 20.47
CA CYS A 617 11.12 -8.16 19.19
C CYS A 617 9.68 -8.59 18.84
N SER A 618 9.44 -8.91 17.57
CA SER A 618 8.20 -9.48 17.02
C SER A 618 7.59 -10.64 17.84
N ASN A 619 8.41 -11.44 18.53
CA ASN A 619 7.96 -12.49 19.44
C ASN A 619 7.35 -11.98 20.77
N ASN A 620 7.40 -10.67 21.04
CA ASN A 620 6.90 -10.00 22.24
C ASN A 620 7.49 -10.53 23.57
N GLU A 621 8.67 -11.13 23.50
CA GLU A 621 9.37 -11.75 24.63
C GLU A 621 10.69 -11.06 24.93
N HIS A 622 11.48 -10.81 23.89
CA HIS A 622 12.84 -10.29 24.02
C HIS A 622 12.84 -8.77 23.88
N LEU A 623 13.50 -8.07 24.80
CA LEU A 623 13.66 -6.62 24.75
C LEU A 623 14.71 -6.22 23.72
N ILE A 624 14.47 -5.10 23.03
CA ILE A 624 15.46 -4.49 22.14
C ILE A 624 16.65 -3.93 22.93
N GLY A 625 17.81 -3.82 22.26
CA GLY A 625 19.08 -3.39 22.84
C GLY A 625 19.04 -2.11 23.66
N PRO A 626 18.39 -1.02 23.20
CA PRO A 626 18.23 0.20 24.00
C PRO A 626 17.58 -0.03 25.36
N GLN A 627 16.57 -0.92 25.44
CA GLN A 627 15.85 -1.21 26.68
C GLN A 627 16.64 -2.12 27.60
N VAL A 628 17.39 -3.06 27.02
CA VAL A 628 18.35 -3.88 27.78
C VAL A 628 19.44 -3.02 28.38
N MET A 629 20.04 -2.12 27.60
CA MET A 629 21.06 -1.18 28.09
C MET A 629 20.50 -0.27 29.20
N LYS A 630 19.30 0.30 29.01
CA LYS A 630 18.60 1.10 30.03
C LYS A 630 18.51 0.33 31.35
N LYS A 631 18.00 -0.90 31.30
CA LYS A 631 17.88 -1.79 32.45
C LYS A 631 19.23 -2.05 33.12
N THR A 632 20.28 -2.35 32.35
CA THR A 632 21.64 -2.60 32.84
C THR A 632 22.22 -1.36 33.53
N HIS A 633 22.11 -0.18 32.93
CA HIS A 633 22.60 1.07 33.51
C HIS A 633 21.93 1.38 34.85
N LEU A 634 20.62 1.20 34.96
CA LEU A 634 19.90 1.44 36.21
C LEU A 634 20.37 0.51 37.34
N LYS A 635 20.73 -0.74 37.02
CA LYS A 635 21.32 -1.68 37.98
C LYS A 635 22.70 -1.25 38.45
N ILE A 636 23.57 -0.82 37.52
CA ILE A 636 24.92 -0.31 37.83
C ILE A 636 24.84 0.93 38.72
N LEU A 637 23.80 1.75 38.52
CA LEU A 637 23.50 2.92 39.33
C LEU A 637 22.97 2.58 40.74
N GLY A 638 22.85 1.30 41.10
CA GLY A 638 22.46 0.85 42.44
C GLY A 638 20.96 0.74 42.68
N MET A 639 20.14 0.71 41.62
CA MET A 639 18.69 0.50 41.72
C MET A 639 18.31 -0.94 41.40
N LYS A 640 17.28 -1.44 42.08
CA LYS A 640 16.59 -2.66 41.65
C LYS A 640 15.67 -2.34 40.49
N VAL A 641 15.52 -3.24 39.52
CA VAL A 641 14.71 -2.96 38.32
C VAL A 641 13.54 -3.92 38.20
N VAL A 642 12.36 -3.37 37.98
CA VAL A 642 11.13 -4.10 37.68
C VAL A 642 10.71 -3.79 36.26
N SER A 643 10.50 -4.82 35.44
CA SER A 643 10.01 -4.67 34.07
C SER A 643 8.55 -5.13 33.98
N LEU A 644 7.67 -4.23 33.51
CA LEU A 644 6.24 -4.49 33.34
C LEU A 644 5.87 -4.42 31.84
N LYS A 645 5.05 -5.35 31.37
CA LYS A 645 4.51 -5.34 30.00
C LYS A 645 3.27 -4.46 29.92
N TYR A 646 3.27 -3.48 29.01
CA TYR A 646 2.11 -2.61 28.77
C TYR A 646 0.85 -3.39 28.41
N SER A 647 0.98 -4.41 27.53
CA SER A 647 -0.14 -5.24 27.09
C SER A 647 -0.84 -5.95 28.25
N LEU A 648 -0.07 -6.49 29.19
CA LEU A 648 -0.58 -7.17 30.36
C LEU A 648 -1.27 -6.21 31.34
N LEU A 649 -0.68 -5.03 31.58
CA LEU A 649 -1.32 -3.99 32.40
C LEU A 649 -2.66 -3.53 31.79
N SER A 650 -2.68 -3.34 30.47
CA SER A 650 -3.89 -3.00 29.72
C SER A 650 -4.96 -4.09 29.79
N GLN A 651 -4.56 -5.37 29.75
CA GLN A 651 -5.47 -6.51 29.92
C GLN A 651 -6.10 -6.55 31.32
N PHE A 652 -5.31 -6.35 32.38
CA PHE A 652 -5.83 -6.27 33.76
C PHE A 652 -6.82 -5.12 33.93
N TYR A 653 -6.53 -3.96 33.35
CA TYR A 653 -7.43 -2.81 33.38
C TYR A 653 -8.74 -3.10 32.63
N THR A 654 -8.66 -3.65 31.42
CA THR A 654 -9.83 -3.94 30.57
C THR A 654 -10.72 -5.04 31.15
N SER A 655 -10.14 -6.00 31.86
CA SER A 655 -10.85 -7.07 32.57
C SER A 655 -11.39 -6.66 33.94
N PHE A 656 -11.22 -5.38 34.35
CA PHE A 656 -11.62 -4.84 35.65
C PHE A 656 -11.08 -5.62 36.86
N ASN A 657 -10.00 -6.38 36.69
CA ASN A 657 -9.42 -7.22 37.73
C ASN A 657 -8.42 -6.44 38.59
N LYS A 658 -8.93 -5.55 39.45
CA LYS A 658 -8.12 -4.73 40.36
C LYS A 658 -7.33 -5.56 41.37
N ALA A 659 -7.90 -6.66 41.87
CA ALA A 659 -7.25 -7.54 42.85
C ALA A 659 -6.02 -8.26 42.24
N GLY A 660 -6.21 -8.88 41.08
CA GLY A 660 -5.12 -9.55 40.35
C GLY A 660 -4.03 -8.58 39.89
N LEU A 661 -4.39 -7.36 39.48
CA LEU A 661 -3.41 -6.32 39.16
C LEU A 661 -2.53 -5.99 40.37
N LYS A 662 -3.13 -5.85 41.55
CA LYS A 662 -2.41 -5.55 42.78
C LYS A 662 -1.45 -6.69 43.15
N GLU A 663 -1.94 -7.93 43.14
CA GLU A 663 -1.10 -9.12 43.41
C GLU A 663 0.07 -9.20 42.45
N TYR A 664 -0.18 -9.01 41.15
CA TYR A 664 0.83 -8.99 40.11
C TYR A 664 1.89 -7.89 40.35
N LEU A 665 1.48 -6.66 40.67
CA LEU A 665 2.40 -5.56 40.95
C LEU A 665 3.23 -5.84 42.20
N THR A 666 2.61 -6.31 43.29
CA THR A 666 3.31 -6.66 44.53
C THR A 666 4.32 -7.79 44.30
N GLU A 667 3.94 -8.84 43.58
CA GLU A 667 4.84 -9.93 43.22
C GLU A 667 6.03 -9.44 42.40
N LYS A 668 5.79 -8.60 41.38
CA LYS A 668 6.85 -8.03 40.54
C LYS A 668 7.78 -7.09 41.30
N ILE A 669 7.26 -6.30 42.24
CA ILE A 669 8.07 -5.43 43.10
C ILE A 669 8.92 -6.26 44.07
N ASN A 670 8.36 -7.33 44.64
CA ASN A 670 9.11 -8.22 45.55
C ASN A 670 10.21 -9.00 44.81
N ASN A 671 9.93 -9.42 43.58
CA ASN A 671 10.88 -10.11 42.69
C ASN A 671 11.67 -9.13 41.80
N ALA A 672 11.88 -7.89 42.25
CA ALA A 672 12.67 -6.91 41.52
C ALA A 672 14.09 -7.42 41.28
N GLU A 673 14.61 -7.20 40.08
CA GLU A 673 15.94 -7.67 39.73
C GLU A 673 16.99 -6.89 40.53
N PRO A 674 17.98 -7.57 41.13
CA PRO A 674 18.96 -6.92 41.98
C PRO A 674 19.85 -5.97 41.17
N CYS A 675 20.39 -4.96 41.85
CA CYS A 675 21.46 -4.12 41.35
C CYS A 675 22.77 -4.94 41.20
N THR A 676 23.67 -4.47 40.34
CA THR A 676 24.97 -5.09 40.02
C THR A 676 26.11 -4.48 40.81
#